data_AF-A0A0F2JI46-F1
#
_entry.id   AF-A0A0F2JI46-F1
#
_cell.length_a   1.000
_cell.length_b   1.000
_cell.length_c   1.000
_cell.angle_alpha   90.00
_cell.angle_beta   90.00
_cell.angle_gamma   90.00
#
_symmetry.space_group_name_H-M   'P 1'
#
loop_
_entity.id
_entity.type
_entity.pdbx_description
1 polymer ?
#
loop_
_entity_poly.entity_id
_entity_poly.type
_entity_poly.pdbx_seq_one_letter_code
_entity_poly.pdbx_strand_id
1 'polypeptide(L)'
;MIILSSTVIHPILVQAEPTESVTNRIYGNTLYDTAVEISKQGWDNAPVAVLATGRNFPDALTGTVLAQKVKGPLLLTESDHLNPSVSAELKRLGTQEVYLLGGTAALNDGIEQSLKDQGILPKRLFGWDQYGTAAGIARVATPSSDQAFLVNGEHFPDALSISSYAAAKGIPILLTRADSLPPETAQILGELGVSQVTLIGGTAVIKDTLEEQLAKLPNPVKVTARYAGYDQYETNTVVLNQFPFETSGVYVATGENFPDALAGAALAGKSKAPILLLPSNQLGNSTTAYLNQKRAAGSAFTIFGGWGVINYKLESIIRTGVVQARISLQYTQGGLEGTKGMLSQVQSIPSPATDYADIIAPSWYYLDDTADGNVTGGWDASSSDYAKFSATVHSRNLKVLPVIQSSWDSPKAVDTVMASASARATLIREIMERINSINADGIVIDFEFMSNSTGPNLTQFMKELYAQLHPLNKLVIEAVVARTGSEAWLGEFDYPALAQSVDYLHIMTYDYSHGVPGPIAPLDWMNKVLNYARGQGVDMHKVLLGIPYYGVDWWTTDSTVPAPTYKRRSGSMTDLLALSAGSVQRDASQIPYFNYSDALGSHTIYFDDATSWNAKMGLLSQYGLAGVGAWSLFWTLNPETSNVIYPILKQHLR
;
A
#
# COMPACT_ATOMS: atom_id res chain seq x y z
N MET A 1 -26.72 55.79 30.27
CA MET A 1 -25.63 54.84 30.58
C MET A 1 -25.73 53.72 29.55
N ILE A 2 -25.00 53.85 28.44
CA ILE A 2 -25.00 52.89 27.33
C ILE A 2 -23.74 52.06 27.47
N ILE A 3 -23.88 50.76 27.75
CA ILE A 3 -22.76 49.82 27.83
C ILE A 3 -22.53 49.29 26.40
N LEU A 4 -21.49 49.79 25.74
CA LEU A 4 -20.98 49.24 24.48
C LEU A 4 -20.16 47.98 24.81
N SER A 5 -20.67 46.82 24.41
CA SER A 5 -19.94 45.56 24.38
C SER A 5 -18.94 45.60 23.21
N SER A 6 -17.65 45.61 23.53
CA SER A 6 -16.57 45.47 22.55
C SER A 6 -16.26 44.00 22.32
N THR A 7 -16.79 43.43 21.23
CA THR A 7 -16.34 42.12 20.71
C THR A 7 -14.94 42.28 20.11
N VAL A 8 -13.95 41.67 20.75
CA VAL A 8 -12.58 41.55 20.25
C VAL A 8 -12.57 40.53 19.12
N ILE A 9 -12.51 41.00 17.87
CA ILE A 9 -12.29 40.15 16.69
C ILE A 9 -10.84 39.68 16.74
N HIS A 10 -10.60 38.42 17.08
CA HIS A 10 -9.29 37.81 16.89
C HIS A 10 -9.13 37.51 15.40
N PRO A 11 -8.07 37.99 14.73
CA PRO A 11 -7.81 37.60 13.35
C PRO A 11 -7.58 36.09 13.32
N ILE A 12 -8.38 35.39 12.52
CA ILE A 12 -8.12 34.01 12.15
C ILE A 12 -6.79 34.04 11.39
N LEU A 13 -5.74 33.50 11.98
CA LEU A 13 -4.52 33.15 11.25
C LEU A 13 -4.93 32.08 10.24
N VAL A 14 -5.17 32.50 8.99
CA VAL A 14 -5.29 31.60 7.85
C VAL A 14 -3.91 31.01 7.63
N GLN A 15 -3.62 29.91 8.32
CA GLN A 15 -2.46 29.10 8.03
C GLN A 15 -2.69 28.51 6.64
N ALA A 16 -1.85 28.87 5.67
CA ALA A 16 -1.94 28.29 4.33
C ALA A 16 -1.96 26.76 4.44
N GLU A 17 -2.87 26.11 3.72
CA GLU A 17 -2.92 24.65 3.72
C GLU A 17 -1.53 24.11 3.32
N PRO A 18 -1.05 23.03 3.96
CA PRO A 18 0.23 22.43 3.59
C PRO A 18 0.20 22.10 2.10
N THR A 19 1.15 22.65 1.33
CA THR A 19 1.28 22.29 -0.08
C THR A 19 1.61 20.81 -0.15
N GLU A 20 0.69 20.04 -0.71
CA GLU A 20 0.88 18.61 -0.95
C GLU A 20 2.04 18.41 -1.92
N SER A 21 2.96 17.51 -1.57
CA SER A 21 4.02 17.11 -2.51
C SER A 21 3.50 16.10 -3.51
N VAL A 22 4.05 16.15 -4.72
CA VAL A 22 3.81 15.10 -5.72
C VAL A 22 4.45 13.81 -5.20
N THR A 23 3.62 12.83 -4.87
CA THR A 23 4.07 11.51 -4.43
C THR A 23 3.74 10.47 -5.48
N ASN A 24 4.73 9.64 -5.80
CA ASN A 24 4.58 8.42 -6.62
C ASN A 24 5.01 7.21 -5.79
N ARG A 25 4.59 6.00 -6.19
CA ARG A 25 5.02 4.75 -5.56
C ARG A 25 5.35 3.70 -6.62
N ILE A 26 6.48 3.03 -6.46
CA ILE A 26 6.96 1.95 -7.33
C ILE A 26 7.08 0.69 -6.48
N TYR A 27 6.28 -0.33 -6.81
CA TYR A 27 6.16 -1.54 -6.02
C TYR A 27 5.57 -2.68 -6.84
N GLY A 28 5.92 -3.91 -6.47
CA GLY A 28 5.25 -5.12 -6.93
C GLY A 28 4.75 -5.96 -5.76
N ASN A 29 4.26 -7.16 -6.07
CA ASN A 29 3.72 -8.10 -5.09
C ASN A 29 4.80 -8.68 -4.19
N THR A 30 5.99 -8.86 -4.73
CA THR A 30 7.19 -9.33 -4.03
C THR A 30 8.32 -8.32 -4.17
N LEU A 31 9.38 -8.50 -3.40
CA LEU A 31 10.61 -7.71 -3.58
C LEU A 31 11.21 -7.84 -5.00
N TYR A 32 11.02 -8.99 -5.65
CA TYR A 32 11.48 -9.23 -7.03
C TYR A 32 10.65 -8.42 -8.03
N ASP A 33 9.33 -8.41 -7.84
CA ASP A 33 8.43 -7.61 -8.68
C ASP A 33 8.66 -6.11 -8.45
N THR A 34 8.93 -5.66 -7.22
CA THR A 34 9.33 -4.27 -6.95
C THR A 34 10.62 -3.91 -7.72
N ALA A 35 11.63 -4.78 -7.73
CA ALA A 35 12.84 -4.55 -8.52
C ALA A 35 12.56 -4.47 -10.04
N VAL A 36 11.62 -5.27 -10.55
CA VAL A 36 11.14 -5.21 -11.94
C VAL A 36 10.42 -3.89 -12.23
N GLU A 37 9.54 -3.42 -11.34
CA GLU A 37 8.87 -2.13 -11.52
C GLU A 37 9.84 -0.95 -11.47
N ILE A 38 10.86 -1.01 -10.60
CA ILE A 38 11.97 -0.03 -10.58
C ILE A 38 12.72 -0.05 -11.92
N SER A 39 12.97 -1.24 -12.47
CA SER A 39 13.61 -1.40 -13.78
C SER A 39 12.79 -0.76 -14.91
N LYS A 40 11.48 -1.01 -14.95
CA LYS A 40 10.58 -0.41 -15.96
C LYS A 40 10.55 1.12 -15.90
N GLN A 41 10.65 1.70 -14.71
CA GLN A 41 10.70 3.16 -14.53
C GLN A 41 12.03 3.76 -15.00
N GLY A 42 13.12 3.03 -14.81
CA GLY A 42 14.45 3.54 -15.15
C GLY A 42 14.90 3.24 -16.57
N TRP A 43 14.53 2.12 -17.19
CA TRP A 43 15.21 1.63 -18.39
C TRP A 43 14.23 1.04 -19.41
N ASP A 44 14.19 1.63 -20.61
CA ASP A 44 13.49 1.02 -21.74
C ASP A 44 14.27 -0.17 -22.32
N ASN A 45 15.61 -0.09 -22.30
CA ASN A 45 16.56 -1.08 -22.81
C ASN A 45 17.82 -1.09 -21.92
N ALA A 46 18.37 -2.28 -21.65
CA ALA A 46 19.60 -2.47 -20.89
C ALA A 46 20.35 -3.72 -21.36
N PRO A 47 21.37 -3.59 -22.23
CA PRO A 47 22.17 -4.71 -22.72
C PRO A 47 22.92 -5.46 -21.62
N VAL A 48 23.20 -4.80 -20.50
CA VAL A 48 23.83 -5.38 -19.33
C VAL A 48 23.00 -5.08 -18.10
N ALA A 49 22.74 -6.09 -17.26
CA ALA A 49 22.09 -5.93 -15.97
C ALA A 49 22.93 -6.51 -14.83
N VAL A 50 22.60 -6.13 -13.60
CA VAL A 50 23.21 -6.68 -12.38
C VAL A 50 22.15 -7.50 -11.65
N LEU A 51 22.51 -8.70 -11.19
CA LEU A 51 21.61 -9.61 -10.50
C LEU A 51 22.21 -10.06 -9.17
N ALA A 52 21.42 -9.92 -8.11
CA ALA A 52 21.76 -10.36 -6.76
C ALA A 52 20.63 -11.20 -6.16
N THR A 53 20.90 -11.87 -5.03
CA THR A 53 19.83 -12.54 -4.28
C THR A 53 19.01 -11.53 -3.48
N GLY A 54 17.69 -11.71 -3.47
CA GLY A 54 16.81 -10.95 -2.60
C GLY A 54 16.75 -11.45 -1.15
N ARG A 55 17.36 -12.61 -0.86
CA ARG A 55 17.29 -13.25 0.47
C ARG A 55 18.40 -12.82 1.42
N ASN A 56 19.52 -12.33 0.92
CA ASN A 56 20.65 -11.89 1.73
C ASN A 56 21.34 -10.68 1.07
N PHE A 57 21.84 -9.74 1.88
CA PHE A 57 22.34 -8.45 1.40
C PHE A 57 23.85 -8.34 1.12
N PRO A 58 24.78 -9.04 1.82
CA PRO A 58 26.19 -8.63 1.86
C PRO A 58 26.88 -8.54 0.50
N ASP A 59 26.62 -9.51 -0.38
CA ASP A 59 27.20 -9.56 -1.73
C ASP A 59 26.65 -8.47 -2.67
N ALA A 60 25.51 -7.88 -2.33
CA ALA A 60 24.79 -6.95 -3.19
C ALA A 60 24.99 -5.47 -2.80
N LEU A 61 25.41 -5.17 -1.57
CA LEU A 61 25.47 -3.80 -1.01
C LEU A 61 26.21 -2.78 -1.88
N THR A 62 27.23 -3.21 -2.61
CA THR A 62 28.08 -2.35 -3.44
C THR A 62 27.72 -2.42 -4.92
N GLY A 63 26.76 -3.28 -5.27
CA GLY A 63 26.33 -3.57 -6.64
C GLY A 63 25.72 -2.37 -7.37
N THR A 64 25.17 -1.39 -6.64
CA THR A 64 24.60 -0.17 -7.21
C THR A 64 25.62 0.62 -8.04
N VAL A 65 26.90 0.65 -7.62
CA VAL A 65 27.96 1.34 -8.37
C VAL A 65 28.24 0.61 -9.69
N LEU A 66 28.19 -0.72 -9.69
CA LEU A 66 28.30 -1.52 -10.92
C LEU A 66 27.09 -1.32 -11.84
N ALA A 67 25.88 -1.32 -11.29
CA ALA A 67 24.65 -1.08 -12.05
C ALA A 67 24.73 0.26 -12.81
N GLN A 68 25.22 1.30 -12.14
CA GLN A 68 25.45 2.60 -12.77
C GLN A 68 26.57 2.56 -13.83
N LYS A 69 27.68 1.85 -13.57
CA LYS A 69 28.77 1.67 -14.54
C LYS A 69 28.28 1.03 -15.84
N VAL A 70 27.45 0.00 -15.74
CA VAL A 70 26.89 -0.72 -16.91
C VAL A 70 25.63 -0.06 -17.47
N LYS A 71 25.15 1.02 -16.83
CA LYS A 71 23.92 1.75 -17.15
C LYS A 71 22.67 0.84 -17.18
N GLY A 72 22.65 -0.18 -16.34
CA GLY A 72 21.57 -1.17 -16.25
C GLY A 72 20.91 -1.18 -14.87
N PRO A 73 19.78 -1.90 -14.74
CA PRO A 73 19.12 -2.10 -13.46
C PRO A 73 19.91 -3.06 -12.56
N LEU A 74 19.66 -2.95 -11.25
CA LEU A 74 19.96 -3.99 -10.27
C LEU A 74 18.67 -4.76 -10.00
N LEU A 75 18.60 -6.00 -10.46
CA LEU A 75 17.48 -6.91 -10.28
C LEU A 75 17.80 -7.91 -9.16
N LEU A 76 16.75 -8.49 -8.60
CA LEU A 76 16.84 -9.46 -7.51
C LEU A 76 16.19 -10.77 -7.92
N THR A 77 16.69 -11.90 -7.43
CA THR A 77 16.08 -13.23 -7.63
C THR A 77 16.24 -14.10 -6.39
N GLU A 78 15.49 -15.20 -6.31
CA GLU A 78 15.73 -16.26 -5.33
C GLU A 78 17.12 -16.87 -5.51
N SER A 79 17.68 -17.45 -4.45
CA SER A 79 19.02 -18.06 -4.49
C SER A 79 19.08 -19.38 -5.27
N ASP A 80 17.94 -20.04 -5.46
CA ASP A 80 17.84 -21.38 -6.03
C ASP A 80 17.29 -21.43 -7.47
N HIS A 81 16.69 -20.34 -7.97
CA HIS A 81 16.17 -20.25 -9.33
C HIS A 81 16.07 -18.80 -9.81
N LEU A 82 16.00 -18.61 -11.13
CA LEU A 82 15.74 -17.31 -11.73
C LEU A 82 14.24 -17.00 -11.67
N ASN A 83 13.87 -15.96 -10.95
CA ASN A 83 12.49 -15.54 -10.78
C ASN A 83 11.82 -15.31 -12.15
N PRO A 84 10.60 -15.84 -12.39
CA PRO A 84 9.93 -15.69 -13.68
C PRO A 84 9.67 -14.22 -14.09
N SER A 85 9.30 -13.34 -13.16
CA SER A 85 9.09 -11.91 -13.44
C SER A 85 10.39 -11.23 -13.89
N VAL A 86 11.52 -11.60 -13.26
CA VAL A 86 12.86 -11.09 -13.58
C VAL A 86 13.35 -11.61 -14.92
N SER A 87 13.11 -12.89 -15.21
CA SER A 87 13.36 -13.50 -16.52
C SER A 87 12.60 -12.75 -17.64
N ALA A 88 11.33 -12.45 -17.43
CA ALA A 88 10.53 -11.66 -18.37
C ALA A 88 11.08 -10.23 -18.53
N GLU A 89 11.52 -9.61 -17.44
CA GLU A 89 12.08 -8.26 -17.48
C GLU A 89 13.42 -8.20 -18.23
N LEU A 90 14.32 -9.17 -18.02
CA LEU A 90 15.58 -9.27 -18.78
C LEU A 90 15.33 -9.39 -20.29
N LYS A 91 14.29 -10.13 -20.69
CA LYS A 91 13.85 -10.20 -22.10
C LYS A 91 13.31 -8.86 -22.59
N ARG A 92 12.46 -8.19 -21.81
CA ARG A 92 11.91 -6.87 -22.15
C ARG A 92 13.02 -5.84 -22.38
N LEU A 93 14.05 -5.87 -21.54
CA LEU A 93 15.21 -4.99 -21.61
C LEU A 93 16.17 -5.31 -22.75
N GLY A 94 16.01 -6.44 -23.46
CA GLY A 94 16.97 -6.89 -24.46
C GLY A 94 18.35 -7.20 -23.86
N THR A 95 18.41 -7.68 -22.61
CA THR A 95 19.67 -7.94 -21.91
C THR A 95 20.46 -9.07 -22.57
N GLN A 96 21.76 -8.83 -22.77
CA GLN A 96 22.70 -9.76 -23.40
C GLN A 96 23.70 -10.32 -22.39
N GLU A 97 23.98 -9.58 -21.32
CA GLU A 97 24.93 -9.96 -20.28
C GLU A 97 24.36 -9.62 -18.88
N VAL A 98 24.61 -10.50 -17.92
CA VAL A 98 24.20 -10.29 -16.52
C VAL A 98 25.39 -10.49 -15.60
N TYR A 99 25.69 -9.50 -14.78
CA TYR A 99 26.63 -9.66 -13.68
C TYR A 99 25.94 -10.30 -12.48
N LEU A 100 26.42 -11.48 -12.06
CA LEU A 100 25.93 -12.18 -10.87
C LEU A 100 26.77 -11.77 -9.67
N LEU A 101 26.14 -11.23 -8.62
CA LEU A 101 26.82 -10.82 -7.41
C LEU A 101 26.76 -11.92 -6.35
N GLY A 102 27.93 -12.41 -5.93
CA GLY A 102 28.07 -13.46 -4.93
C GLY A 102 28.34 -14.84 -5.51
N GLY A 103 28.78 -15.74 -4.62
CA GLY A 103 29.08 -17.13 -4.95
C GLY A 103 27.84 -17.97 -5.23
N THR A 104 28.03 -19.28 -5.44
CA THR A 104 26.94 -20.22 -5.74
C THR A 104 25.97 -20.44 -4.57
N ALA A 105 26.39 -20.13 -3.34
CA ALA A 105 25.51 -20.09 -2.18
C ALA A 105 24.50 -18.93 -2.24
N ALA A 106 24.88 -17.80 -2.84
CA ALA A 106 24.00 -16.64 -3.01
C ALA A 106 23.10 -16.82 -4.24
N LEU A 107 23.68 -17.28 -5.36
CA LEU A 107 23.00 -17.51 -6.64
C LEU A 107 23.53 -18.81 -7.24
N ASN A 108 22.75 -19.89 -7.18
CA ASN A 108 23.21 -21.22 -7.60
C ASN A 108 23.51 -21.33 -9.11
N ASP A 109 24.06 -22.48 -9.52
CA ASP A 109 24.40 -22.76 -10.92
C ASP A 109 23.17 -22.90 -11.83
N GLY A 110 22.00 -23.22 -11.27
CA GLY A 110 20.73 -23.28 -12.01
C GLY A 110 20.30 -21.93 -12.57
N ILE A 111 20.63 -20.84 -11.87
CA ILE A 111 20.40 -19.47 -12.35
C ILE A 111 21.30 -19.16 -13.55
N GLU A 112 22.58 -19.51 -13.48
CA GLU A 112 23.50 -19.36 -14.61
C GLU A 112 23.03 -20.12 -15.84
N GLN A 113 22.58 -21.35 -15.65
CA GLN A 113 22.06 -22.16 -16.75
C GLN A 113 20.80 -21.53 -17.34
N SER A 114 19.87 -21.07 -16.49
CA SER A 114 18.64 -20.40 -16.92
C SER A 114 18.90 -19.12 -17.73
N LEU A 115 19.99 -18.39 -17.44
CA LEU A 115 20.42 -17.23 -18.22
C LEU A 115 21.03 -17.65 -19.57
N LYS A 116 21.91 -18.64 -19.57
CA LYS A 116 22.54 -19.18 -20.81
C LYS A 116 21.49 -19.74 -21.76
N ASP A 117 20.48 -20.44 -21.25
CA ASP A 117 19.37 -20.99 -22.03
C ASP A 117 18.52 -19.89 -22.69
N GLN A 118 18.55 -18.67 -22.16
CA GLN A 118 17.93 -17.48 -22.73
C GLN A 118 18.87 -16.69 -23.67
N GLY A 119 20.08 -17.19 -23.91
CA GLY A 119 21.09 -16.50 -24.71
C GLY A 119 21.77 -15.31 -23.99
N ILE A 120 21.64 -15.23 -22.67
CA ILE A 120 22.23 -14.19 -21.82
C ILE A 120 23.54 -14.71 -21.24
N LEU A 121 24.62 -13.93 -21.33
CA LEU A 121 25.94 -14.27 -20.79
C LEU A 121 26.03 -13.93 -19.29
N PRO A 122 26.12 -14.92 -18.37
CA PRO A 122 26.39 -14.63 -16.96
C PRO A 122 27.88 -14.34 -16.72
N LYS A 123 28.17 -13.30 -15.93
CA LYS A 123 29.50 -12.98 -15.40
C LYS A 123 29.45 -12.87 -13.87
N ARG A 124 30.00 -13.85 -13.17
CA ARG A 124 29.97 -13.88 -11.72
C ARG A 124 31.10 -13.07 -11.09
N LEU A 125 30.77 -12.20 -10.15
CA LEU A 125 31.70 -11.47 -9.29
C LEU A 125 31.49 -11.95 -7.85
N PHE A 126 32.51 -12.59 -7.27
CA PHE A 126 32.41 -13.18 -5.94
C PHE A 126 33.77 -13.19 -5.25
N GLY A 127 33.75 -13.20 -3.92
CA GLY A 127 34.88 -13.53 -3.06
C GLY A 127 34.57 -14.74 -2.18
N TRP A 128 35.51 -15.06 -1.28
CA TRP A 128 35.27 -16.04 -0.21
C TRP A 128 34.16 -15.58 0.75
N ASP A 129 34.10 -14.26 0.98
CA ASP A 129 33.09 -13.58 1.78
C ASP A 129 32.65 -12.25 1.13
N GLN A 130 31.81 -11.48 1.82
CA GLN A 130 31.28 -10.23 1.28
C GLN A 130 32.34 -9.16 0.99
N TYR A 131 33.48 -9.20 1.67
CA TYR A 131 34.56 -8.22 1.47
C TYR A 131 35.28 -8.51 0.15
N GLY A 132 35.53 -9.79 -0.13
CA GLY A 132 36.04 -10.21 -1.44
C GLY A 132 35.05 -9.96 -2.58
N THR A 133 33.75 -10.18 -2.38
CA THR A 133 32.73 -9.84 -3.38
C THR A 133 32.71 -8.33 -3.66
N ALA A 134 32.72 -7.49 -2.61
CA ALA A 134 32.79 -6.04 -2.76
C ALA A 134 34.05 -5.57 -3.50
N ALA A 135 35.21 -6.19 -3.22
CA ALA A 135 36.45 -5.92 -3.95
C ALA A 135 36.34 -6.30 -5.45
N GLY A 136 35.74 -7.46 -5.75
CA GLY A 136 35.47 -7.90 -7.13
C GLY A 136 34.54 -6.95 -7.89
N ILE A 137 33.49 -6.46 -7.23
CA ILE A 137 32.58 -5.44 -7.77
C ILE A 137 33.33 -4.14 -8.05
N ALA A 138 34.09 -3.62 -7.07
CA ALA A 138 34.83 -2.37 -7.21
C ALA A 138 35.87 -2.43 -8.35
N ARG A 139 36.54 -3.57 -8.54
CA ARG A 139 37.50 -3.78 -9.64
C ARG A 139 36.87 -3.59 -11.02
N VAL A 140 35.62 -4.03 -11.20
CA VAL A 140 34.89 -3.91 -12.47
C VAL A 140 34.21 -2.54 -12.60
N ALA A 141 33.58 -2.07 -11.52
CA ALA A 141 32.79 -0.84 -11.53
C ALA A 141 33.67 0.42 -11.65
N THR A 142 34.78 0.44 -10.91
CA THR A 142 35.65 1.60 -10.70
C THR A 142 37.12 1.17 -10.72
N PRO A 143 37.69 0.81 -11.89
CA PRO A 143 39.04 0.23 -11.98
C PRO A 143 40.17 1.15 -11.53
N SER A 144 39.90 2.44 -11.34
CA SER A 144 40.77 3.39 -10.65
C SER A 144 39.91 4.43 -9.94
N SER A 145 40.28 4.78 -8.69
CA SER A 145 39.63 5.81 -7.91
C SER A 145 40.58 6.34 -6.84
N ASP A 146 40.69 7.66 -6.69
CA ASP A 146 41.45 8.28 -5.59
C ASP A 146 40.69 8.23 -4.25
N GLN A 147 39.37 8.03 -4.31
CA GLN A 147 38.46 8.08 -3.17
C GLN A 147 37.65 6.79 -3.05
N ALA A 148 37.28 6.41 -1.83
CA ALA A 148 36.27 5.38 -1.58
C ALA A 148 35.39 5.70 -0.38
N PHE A 149 34.19 5.13 -0.35
CA PHE A 149 33.37 5.05 0.86
C PHE A 149 33.63 3.73 1.57
N LEU A 150 33.86 3.78 2.88
CA LEU A 150 34.07 2.59 3.69
C LEU A 150 32.92 2.46 4.70
N VAL A 151 32.25 1.32 4.65
CA VAL A 151 31.03 1.03 5.44
C VAL A 151 31.15 -0.33 6.12
N ASN A 152 30.43 -0.56 7.21
CA ASN A 152 30.44 -1.87 7.87
C ASN A 152 29.70 -2.90 6.99
N GLY A 153 30.36 -4.01 6.65
CA GLY A 153 29.80 -5.08 5.82
C GLY A 153 28.85 -6.04 6.55
N GLU A 154 28.64 -5.87 7.85
CA GLU A 154 27.78 -6.68 8.73
C GLU A 154 26.45 -5.97 9.00
N HIS A 155 26.33 -4.68 8.64
CA HIS A 155 25.13 -3.85 8.80
C HIS A 155 24.85 -3.03 7.53
N PHE A 156 23.72 -3.29 6.88
CA PHE A 156 23.39 -2.70 5.58
C PHE A 156 22.98 -1.20 5.56
N PRO A 157 22.34 -0.59 6.59
CA PRO A 157 21.72 0.73 6.42
C PRO A 157 22.70 1.86 6.05
N ASP A 158 23.92 1.81 6.57
CA ASP A 158 24.95 2.81 6.26
C ASP A 158 25.43 2.71 4.81
N ALA A 159 25.55 1.48 4.28
CA ALA A 159 25.86 1.25 2.88
C ALA A 159 24.75 1.78 1.97
N LEU A 160 23.49 1.53 2.30
CA LEU A 160 22.34 2.05 1.54
C LEU A 160 22.28 3.59 1.54
N SER A 161 22.64 4.21 2.66
CA SER A 161 22.60 5.66 2.82
C SER A 161 23.52 6.42 1.86
N ILE A 162 24.64 5.81 1.45
CA ILE A 162 25.59 6.41 0.49
C ILE A 162 25.44 5.85 -0.94
N SER A 163 24.66 4.78 -1.12
CA SER A 163 24.62 4.00 -2.37
C SER A 163 24.28 4.81 -3.60
N SER A 164 23.24 5.65 -3.56
CA SER A 164 22.83 6.44 -4.73
C SER A 164 23.86 7.50 -5.10
N TYR A 165 24.53 8.11 -4.12
CA TYR A 165 25.59 9.10 -4.37
C TYR A 165 26.85 8.46 -4.94
N ALA A 166 27.30 7.36 -4.32
CA ALA A 166 28.46 6.60 -4.76
C ALA A 166 28.29 6.13 -6.21
N ALA A 167 27.11 5.61 -6.54
CA ALA A 167 26.75 5.27 -7.90
C ALA A 167 26.79 6.49 -8.83
N ALA A 168 26.07 7.57 -8.50
CA ALA A 168 26.01 8.79 -9.30
C ALA A 168 27.38 9.41 -9.60
N LYS A 169 28.36 9.25 -8.70
CA LYS A 169 29.73 9.75 -8.85
C LYS A 169 30.73 8.71 -9.36
N GLY A 170 30.36 7.44 -9.44
CA GLY A 170 31.28 6.35 -9.75
C GLY A 170 32.39 6.19 -8.71
N ILE A 171 32.07 6.37 -7.43
CA ILE A 171 33.00 6.18 -6.31
C ILE A 171 32.74 4.78 -5.72
N PRO A 172 33.77 3.93 -5.52
CA PRO A 172 33.59 2.62 -4.94
C PRO A 172 33.08 2.69 -3.49
N ILE A 173 32.16 1.80 -3.16
CA ILE A 173 31.82 1.45 -1.79
C ILE A 173 32.59 0.17 -1.46
N LEU A 174 33.33 0.18 -0.37
CA LEU A 174 34.08 -0.95 0.14
C LEU A 174 33.59 -1.30 1.55
N LEU A 175 33.76 -2.56 1.92
CA LEU A 175 33.24 -3.09 3.18
C LEU A 175 34.37 -3.26 4.20
N THR A 176 34.09 -3.00 5.47
CA THR A 176 34.98 -3.27 6.61
C THR A 176 34.27 -4.09 7.68
N ARG A 177 35.02 -4.74 8.57
CA ARG A 177 34.47 -5.20 9.86
C ARG A 177 34.42 -4.03 10.84
N ALA A 178 33.77 -4.24 11.98
CA ALA A 178 33.63 -3.20 12.98
C ALA A 178 34.98 -2.65 13.49
N ASP A 179 36.01 -3.49 13.63
CA ASP A 179 37.29 -3.10 14.24
C ASP A 179 38.54 -3.53 13.48
N SER A 180 38.36 -4.16 12.32
CA SER A 180 39.44 -4.71 11.50
C SER A 180 39.20 -4.45 10.02
N LEU A 181 40.27 -4.09 9.31
CA LEU A 181 40.29 -3.94 7.87
C LEU A 181 40.49 -5.32 7.23
N PRO A 182 39.52 -5.85 6.48
CA PRO A 182 39.69 -7.13 5.78
C PRO A 182 40.85 -7.08 4.77
N PRO A 183 41.62 -8.17 4.61
CA PRO A 183 42.71 -8.23 3.65
C PRO A 183 42.29 -7.89 2.22
N GLU A 184 41.11 -8.34 1.80
CA GLU A 184 40.52 -8.09 0.48
C GLU A 184 40.25 -6.59 0.27
N THR A 185 39.76 -5.93 1.31
CA THR A 185 39.52 -4.47 1.32
C THR A 185 40.84 -3.71 1.27
N ALA A 186 41.84 -4.12 2.05
CA ALA A 186 43.18 -3.52 2.02
C ALA A 186 43.82 -3.64 0.63
N GLN A 187 43.71 -4.81 0.01
CA GLN A 187 44.25 -5.08 -1.32
C GLN A 187 43.58 -4.22 -2.39
N ILE A 188 42.25 -4.17 -2.44
CA ILE A 188 41.54 -3.42 -3.48
C ILE A 188 41.76 -1.90 -3.35
N LEU A 189 41.89 -1.37 -2.12
CA LEU A 189 42.28 0.05 -1.92
C LEU A 189 43.59 0.37 -2.65
N GLY A 190 44.59 -0.51 -2.53
CA GLY A 190 45.87 -0.38 -3.22
C GLY A 190 45.76 -0.54 -4.74
N GLU A 191 45.00 -1.52 -5.21
CA GLU A 191 44.78 -1.78 -6.65
C GLU A 191 44.10 -0.61 -7.37
N LEU A 192 43.11 0.01 -6.72
CA LEU A 192 42.37 1.14 -7.30
C LEU A 192 43.14 2.47 -7.23
N GLY A 193 44.18 2.54 -6.41
CA GLY A 193 44.93 3.77 -6.13
C GLY A 193 44.20 4.73 -5.17
N VAL A 194 43.37 4.20 -4.27
CA VAL A 194 42.63 5.02 -3.30
C VAL A 194 43.61 5.61 -2.29
N SER A 195 43.61 6.93 -2.16
CA SER A 195 44.41 7.65 -1.16
C SER A 195 43.55 8.24 -0.03
N GLN A 196 42.23 8.33 -0.24
CA GLN A 196 41.30 8.95 0.69
C GLN A 196 40.03 8.12 0.87
N VAL A 197 39.55 8.01 2.10
CA VAL A 197 38.26 7.37 2.40
C VAL A 197 37.37 8.25 3.25
N THR A 198 36.07 8.14 3.01
CA THR A 198 35.03 8.65 3.90
C THR A 198 34.34 7.48 4.59
N LEU A 199 34.27 7.52 5.92
CA LEU A 199 33.58 6.51 6.72
C LEU A 199 32.09 6.85 6.81
N ILE A 200 31.22 5.90 6.49
CA ILE A 200 29.78 6.03 6.72
C ILE A 200 29.40 5.06 7.83
N GLY A 201 29.05 5.61 9.00
CA GLY A 201 28.81 4.84 10.22
C GLY A 201 29.58 5.37 11.42
N GLY A 202 28.91 5.34 12.58
CA GLY A 202 29.46 5.79 13.86
C GLY A 202 30.50 4.82 14.44
N THR A 203 31.13 5.20 15.54
CA THR A 203 32.15 4.38 16.21
C THR A 203 31.62 3.07 16.80
N ALA A 204 30.30 2.97 16.99
CA ALA A 204 29.62 1.74 17.38
C ALA A 204 29.70 0.64 16.31
N VAL A 205 29.76 1.01 15.03
CA VAL A 205 29.80 0.07 13.89
C VAL A 205 31.12 0.14 13.11
N ILE A 206 31.91 1.21 13.25
CA ILE A 206 33.26 1.33 12.66
C ILE A 206 34.18 1.99 13.70
N LYS A 207 34.90 1.18 14.48
CA LYS A 207 35.81 1.63 15.54
C LYS A 207 36.97 2.47 14.99
N ASP A 208 37.51 3.34 15.83
CA ASP A 208 38.62 4.25 15.48
C ASP A 208 39.93 3.48 15.16
N THR A 209 40.05 2.23 15.63
CA THR A 209 41.18 1.35 15.30
C THR A 209 41.35 1.12 13.80
N LEU A 210 40.30 1.36 12.99
CA LEU A 210 40.37 1.22 11.54
C LEU A 210 41.20 2.32 10.88
N GLU A 211 41.18 3.54 11.44
CA GLU A 211 41.95 4.67 10.89
C GLU A 211 43.46 4.39 10.99
N GLU A 212 43.89 3.80 12.11
CA GLU A 212 45.28 3.36 12.27
C GLU A 212 45.67 2.25 11.30
N GLN A 213 44.75 1.33 10.99
CA GLN A 213 45.01 0.24 10.05
C GLN A 213 45.17 0.77 8.62
N LEU A 214 44.32 1.71 8.21
CA LEU A 214 44.40 2.40 6.92
C LEU A 214 45.70 3.19 6.77
N ALA A 215 46.17 3.85 7.83
CA ALA A 215 47.44 4.59 7.84
C ALA A 215 48.69 3.69 7.77
N LYS A 216 48.57 2.42 8.17
CA LYS A 216 49.66 1.42 8.17
C LYS A 216 49.72 0.60 6.87
N LEU A 217 48.83 0.82 5.92
CA LEU A 217 48.88 0.17 4.61
C LEU A 217 50.15 0.56 3.83
N PRO A 218 50.63 -0.28 2.89
CA PRO A 218 51.79 0.04 2.05
C PRO A 218 51.63 1.38 1.30
N ASN A 219 50.41 1.66 0.84
CA ASN A 219 49.98 2.98 0.38
C ASN A 219 49.00 3.53 1.43
N PRO A 220 49.44 4.41 2.35
CA PRO A 220 48.59 4.92 3.41
C PRO A 220 47.34 5.62 2.88
N VAL A 221 46.19 5.28 3.47
CA VAL A 221 44.89 5.85 3.09
C VAL A 221 44.40 6.79 4.19
N LYS A 222 44.09 8.03 3.84
CA LYS A 222 43.63 9.06 4.78
C LYS A 222 42.11 9.00 4.96
N VAL A 223 41.64 8.99 6.20
CA VAL A 223 40.23 9.25 6.51
C VAL A 223 39.96 10.76 6.41
N THR A 224 39.07 11.16 5.50
CA THR A 224 38.75 12.57 5.24
C THR A 224 37.54 13.06 6.01
N ALA A 225 36.60 12.17 6.30
CA ALA A 225 35.38 12.47 7.04
C ALA A 225 34.76 11.18 7.60
N ARG A 226 33.90 11.35 8.61
CA ARG A 226 33.01 10.32 9.14
C ARG A 226 31.61 10.92 9.23
N TYR A 227 30.64 10.26 8.59
CA TYR A 227 29.23 10.66 8.63
C TYR A 227 28.42 9.60 9.36
N ALA A 228 27.78 10.01 10.45
CA ALA A 228 27.07 9.14 11.38
C ALA A 228 26.03 9.93 12.17
N GLY A 229 24.98 9.23 12.60
CA GLY A 229 23.97 9.69 13.56
C GLY A 229 23.81 8.70 14.72
N TYR A 230 22.85 8.98 15.60
CA TYR A 230 22.49 8.12 16.73
C TYR A 230 21.96 6.75 16.27
N ASP A 231 21.18 6.75 15.19
CA ASP A 231 20.63 5.56 14.53
C ASP A 231 20.88 5.59 13.01
N GLN A 232 20.40 4.56 12.32
CA GLN A 232 20.55 4.45 10.86
C GLN A 232 19.81 5.55 10.09
N TYR A 233 18.71 6.09 10.64
CA TYR A 233 17.88 7.10 9.99
C TYR A 233 18.51 8.48 10.10
N GLU A 234 19.09 8.80 11.26
CA GLU A 234 19.90 9.99 11.43
C GLU A 234 21.17 9.91 10.59
N THR A 235 21.88 8.78 10.57
CA THR A 235 23.04 8.57 9.68
C THR A 235 22.67 8.82 8.22
N ASN A 236 21.53 8.28 7.77
CA ASN A 236 21.00 8.55 6.44
C ASN A 236 20.81 10.05 6.21
N THR A 237 20.09 10.77 7.07
CA THR A 237 19.89 12.22 6.88
C THR A 237 21.17 13.05 6.95
N VAL A 238 22.17 12.65 7.75
CA VAL A 238 23.49 13.31 7.78
C VAL A 238 24.18 13.17 6.42
N VAL A 239 24.21 11.95 5.86
CA VAL A 239 24.75 11.72 4.51
C VAL A 239 23.99 12.54 3.47
N LEU A 240 22.65 12.52 3.50
CA LEU A 240 21.82 13.22 2.52
C LEU A 240 21.98 14.75 2.56
N ASN A 241 22.33 15.33 3.71
CA ASN A 241 22.56 16.77 3.86
C ASN A 241 23.97 17.20 3.49
N GLN A 242 24.93 16.28 3.52
CA GLN A 242 26.34 16.58 3.33
C GLN A 242 26.78 16.56 1.86
N PHE A 243 26.11 15.75 1.05
CA PHE A 243 26.46 15.56 -0.36
C PHE A 243 25.52 16.29 -1.32
N PRO A 244 26.03 16.78 -2.47
CA PRO A 244 25.22 17.49 -3.46
C PRO A 244 24.39 16.50 -4.29
N PHE A 245 23.15 16.30 -3.87
CA PHE A 245 22.13 15.55 -4.63
C PHE A 245 21.25 16.48 -5.48
N GLU A 246 20.69 15.94 -6.57
CA GLU A 246 19.55 16.55 -7.26
C GLU A 246 18.29 16.30 -6.43
N THR A 247 17.79 17.33 -5.73
CA THR A 247 16.70 17.15 -4.76
C THR A 247 15.32 17.51 -5.29
N SER A 248 15.16 17.73 -6.61
CA SER A 248 13.83 17.91 -7.21
C SER A 248 12.97 16.65 -7.10
N GLY A 249 13.61 15.48 -7.00
CA GLY A 249 13.00 14.21 -6.62
C GLY A 249 13.75 13.58 -5.44
N VAL A 250 13.02 12.98 -4.51
CA VAL A 250 13.56 12.23 -3.36
C VAL A 250 12.96 10.84 -3.39
N TYR A 251 13.81 9.81 -3.43
CA TYR A 251 13.34 8.44 -3.27
C TYR A 251 13.22 8.11 -1.79
N VAL A 252 12.27 7.26 -1.44
CA VAL A 252 11.98 6.86 -0.07
C VAL A 252 11.85 5.34 -0.02
N ALA A 253 12.51 4.70 0.94
CA ALA A 253 12.43 3.26 1.17
C ALA A 253 12.42 2.94 2.67
N THR A 254 12.02 1.73 3.04
CA THR A 254 12.17 1.26 4.42
C THR A 254 13.66 1.10 4.77
N GLY A 255 14.04 1.43 6.00
CA GLY A 255 15.35 1.08 6.55
C GLY A 255 15.35 -0.19 7.39
N GLU A 256 14.19 -0.84 7.57
CA GLU A 256 14.03 -2.09 8.32
C GLU A 256 14.45 -3.32 7.49
N ASN A 257 14.54 -3.17 6.17
CA ASN A 257 15.01 -4.21 5.24
C ASN A 257 15.74 -3.57 4.04
N PHE A 258 16.39 -4.38 3.20
CA PHE A 258 17.30 -3.90 2.16
C PHE A 258 16.84 -3.97 0.68
N PRO A 259 15.97 -4.93 0.23
CA PRO A 259 15.77 -5.17 -1.20
C PRO A 259 15.31 -3.96 -2.02
N ASP A 260 14.27 -3.28 -1.54
CA ASP A 260 13.65 -2.15 -2.24
C ASP A 260 14.62 -0.96 -2.37
N ALA A 261 15.35 -0.66 -1.28
CA ALA A 261 16.34 0.41 -1.26
C ALA A 261 17.56 0.06 -2.13
N LEU A 262 17.98 -1.19 -2.16
CA LEU A 262 19.10 -1.67 -2.96
C LEU A 262 18.82 -1.56 -4.47
N ALA A 263 17.69 -2.09 -4.94
CA ALA A 263 17.28 -1.95 -6.33
C ALA A 263 16.98 -0.48 -6.67
N GLY A 264 16.30 0.22 -5.76
CA GLY A 264 15.95 1.63 -5.91
C GLY A 264 17.14 2.57 -5.96
N ALA A 265 18.25 2.24 -5.28
CA ALA A 265 19.47 3.03 -5.32
C ALA A 265 20.09 3.10 -6.73
N ALA A 266 19.86 2.10 -7.59
CA ALA A 266 20.32 2.14 -8.98
C ALA A 266 19.56 3.20 -9.78
N LEU A 267 18.23 3.28 -9.59
CA LEU A 267 17.39 4.31 -10.19
C LEU A 267 17.72 5.70 -9.61
N ALA A 268 17.88 5.80 -8.29
CA ALA A 268 18.25 7.03 -7.62
C ALA A 268 19.63 7.55 -8.06
N GLY A 269 20.62 6.65 -8.21
CA GLY A 269 21.94 6.98 -8.73
C GLY A 269 21.90 7.48 -10.17
N LYS A 270 21.05 6.88 -11.01
CA LYS A 270 20.83 7.34 -12.39
C LYS A 270 20.29 8.76 -12.46
N SER A 271 19.34 9.12 -11.59
CA SER A 271 18.79 10.48 -11.51
C SER A 271 19.55 11.41 -10.56
N LYS A 272 20.68 10.96 -9.99
CA LYS A 272 21.51 11.69 -9.00
C LYS A 272 20.72 12.15 -7.75
N ALA A 273 19.65 11.44 -7.43
CA ALA A 273 18.71 11.78 -6.37
C ALA A 273 19.07 11.07 -5.05
N PRO A 274 18.64 11.63 -3.90
CA PRO A 274 18.82 10.97 -2.61
C PRO A 274 17.84 9.80 -2.44
N ILE A 275 18.22 8.84 -1.59
CA ILE A 275 17.31 7.84 -1.04
C ILE A 275 17.20 8.02 0.48
N LEU A 276 16.01 8.41 0.94
CA LEU A 276 15.67 8.56 2.34
C LEU A 276 15.18 7.22 2.90
N LEU A 277 15.79 6.78 4.00
CA LEU A 277 15.37 5.58 4.71
C LEU A 277 14.40 5.95 5.85
N LEU A 278 13.30 5.22 5.98
CA LEU A 278 12.29 5.41 7.02
C LEU A 278 12.08 4.16 7.88
N PRO A 279 11.78 4.32 9.18
CA PRO A 279 11.26 3.24 10.01
C PRO A 279 9.81 2.89 9.64
N SER A 280 9.35 1.71 10.04
CA SER A 280 7.96 1.25 9.76
C SER A 280 6.88 1.95 10.58
N ASN A 281 7.25 2.57 11.71
CA ASN A 281 6.27 3.04 12.72
C ASN A 281 6.30 4.55 12.95
N GLN A 282 7.42 5.08 13.45
CA GLN A 282 7.51 6.48 13.89
C GLN A 282 8.77 7.16 13.36
N LEU A 283 8.60 8.31 12.73
CA LEU A 283 9.72 9.10 12.23
C LEU A 283 10.44 9.85 13.36
N GLY A 284 11.76 9.82 13.33
CA GLY A 284 12.60 10.67 14.17
C GLY A 284 12.56 12.15 13.75
N ASN A 285 13.07 13.03 14.63
CA ASN A 285 13.10 14.47 14.38
C ASN A 285 13.94 14.83 13.14
N SER A 286 15.09 14.18 12.95
CA SER A 286 15.99 14.41 11.81
C SER A 286 15.32 14.09 10.47
N THR A 287 14.69 12.91 10.39
CA THR A 287 13.93 12.45 9.23
C THR A 287 12.74 13.36 8.92
N THR A 288 12.00 13.76 9.96
CA THR A 288 10.86 14.68 9.83
C THR A 288 11.31 16.05 9.32
N ALA A 289 12.42 16.58 9.87
CA ALA A 289 12.99 17.85 9.41
C ALA A 289 13.44 17.78 7.95
N TYR A 290 14.10 16.70 7.54
CA TYR A 290 14.51 16.49 6.15
C TYR A 290 13.30 16.47 5.20
N LEU A 291 12.27 15.66 5.49
CA LEU A 291 11.05 15.60 4.70
C LEU A 291 10.38 16.97 4.56
N ASN A 292 10.22 17.69 5.68
CA ASN A 292 9.60 19.01 5.69
C ASN A 292 10.41 20.03 4.87
N GLN A 293 11.74 20.01 4.99
CA GLN A 293 12.61 20.87 4.20
C GLN A 293 12.47 20.59 2.70
N LYS A 294 12.49 19.31 2.29
CA LYS A 294 12.37 18.93 0.87
C LYS A 294 10.98 19.22 0.31
N ARG A 295 9.92 18.99 1.08
CA ARG A 295 8.55 19.36 0.71
C ARG A 295 8.41 20.86 0.50
N ALA A 296 8.90 21.67 1.45
CA ALA A 296 8.88 23.13 1.33
C ALA A 296 9.67 23.65 0.11
N ALA A 297 10.69 22.91 -0.33
CA ALA A 297 11.44 23.19 -1.54
C ALA A 297 10.76 22.71 -2.85
N GLY A 298 9.57 22.09 -2.77
CA GLY A 298 8.83 21.61 -3.92
C GLY A 298 9.32 20.26 -4.48
N SER A 299 10.02 19.46 -3.67
CA SER A 299 10.52 18.15 -4.10
C SER A 299 9.35 17.18 -4.31
N ALA A 300 9.42 16.37 -5.36
CA ALA A 300 8.56 15.20 -5.51
C ALA A 300 9.14 14.02 -4.70
N PHE A 301 8.28 13.16 -4.15
CA PHE A 301 8.69 11.96 -3.44
C PHE A 301 8.31 10.71 -4.23
N THR A 302 9.21 9.73 -4.31
CA THR A 302 8.91 8.42 -4.92
C THR A 302 9.21 7.32 -3.92
N ILE A 303 8.17 6.60 -3.52
CA ILE A 303 8.24 5.55 -2.51
C ILE A 303 8.52 4.21 -3.18
N PHE A 304 9.49 3.46 -2.66
CA PHE A 304 9.71 2.06 -3.03
C PHE A 304 9.02 1.11 -2.06
N GLY A 305 8.45 0.03 -2.60
CA GLY A 305 7.74 -0.99 -1.83
C GLY A 305 6.25 -0.68 -1.66
N GLY A 306 5.47 -1.72 -1.35
CA GLY A 306 4.01 -1.60 -1.15
C GLY A 306 3.63 -1.12 0.26
N TRP A 307 2.34 -1.19 0.60
CA TRP A 307 1.78 -0.55 1.79
C TRP A 307 2.08 -1.23 3.14
N GLY A 308 2.27 -2.54 3.19
CA GLY A 308 2.82 -3.21 4.36
C GLY A 308 4.33 -3.01 4.55
N VAL A 309 5.03 -2.33 3.61
CA VAL A 309 6.42 -1.87 3.81
C VAL A 309 6.43 -0.41 4.28
N ILE A 310 5.76 0.49 3.55
CA ILE A 310 5.53 1.88 3.95
C ILE A 310 4.02 2.12 3.92
N ASN A 311 3.40 2.11 5.10
CA ASN A 311 1.95 2.23 5.25
C ASN A 311 1.43 3.64 4.95
N TYR A 312 0.11 3.76 4.88
CA TYR A 312 -0.59 5.00 4.56
C TYR A 312 -0.30 6.16 5.52
N LYS A 313 -0.05 5.87 6.80
CA LYS A 313 0.27 6.89 7.79
C LYS A 313 1.63 7.52 7.47
N LEU A 314 2.62 6.69 7.13
CA LEU A 314 3.93 7.16 6.69
C LEU A 314 3.87 7.84 5.32
N GLU A 315 3.13 7.27 4.36
CA GLU A 315 2.90 7.90 3.05
C GLU A 315 2.27 9.29 3.21
N SER A 316 1.30 9.43 4.10
CA SER A 316 0.71 10.72 4.44
C SER A 316 1.75 11.67 5.00
N ILE A 317 2.59 11.24 5.95
CA ILE A 317 3.65 12.11 6.49
C ILE A 317 4.61 12.53 5.37
N ILE A 318 4.99 11.64 4.46
CA ILE A 318 5.84 11.98 3.30
C ILE A 318 5.15 13.06 2.46
N ARG A 319 3.90 12.80 2.06
CA ARG A 319 3.11 13.60 1.12
C ARG A 319 2.73 14.98 1.67
N THR A 320 2.23 15.04 2.90
CA THR A 320 1.57 16.22 3.49
C THR A 320 2.32 16.78 4.70
N GLY A 321 3.17 15.99 5.34
CA GLY A 321 3.83 16.36 6.60
C GLY A 321 2.99 16.10 7.85
N VAL A 322 1.77 15.58 7.68
CA VAL A 322 0.87 15.22 8.79
C VAL A 322 0.43 13.77 8.66
N VAL A 323 0.09 13.16 9.79
CA VAL A 323 -0.47 11.81 9.82
C VAL A 323 -1.95 11.87 9.47
N GLN A 324 -2.35 11.31 8.33
CA GLN A 324 -3.73 10.96 8.09
C GLN A 324 -4.05 9.69 8.87
N ALA A 325 -4.95 9.79 9.85
CA ALA A 325 -5.23 8.69 10.75
C ALA A 325 -6.16 7.63 10.14
N ARG A 326 -6.89 7.95 9.06
CA ARG A 326 -8.04 7.14 8.61
C ARG A 326 -8.01 6.79 7.13
N ILE A 327 -8.58 5.63 6.80
CA ILE A 327 -8.73 5.14 5.42
C ILE A 327 -10.17 5.25 4.90
N SER A 328 -10.31 5.32 3.58
CA SER A 328 -11.58 5.36 2.84
C SER A 328 -11.65 4.18 1.87
N LEU A 329 -12.46 3.18 2.21
CA LEU A 329 -12.80 2.05 1.35
C LEU A 329 -14.08 2.36 0.57
N GLN A 330 -14.01 2.29 -0.76
CA GLN A 330 -15.07 2.71 -1.66
C GLN A 330 -15.47 1.56 -2.58
N TYR A 331 -16.68 1.03 -2.40
CA TYR A 331 -17.18 -0.05 -3.24
C TYR A 331 -17.61 0.46 -4.61
N THR A 332 -17.38 -0.33 -5.66
CA THR A 332 -17.92 -0.08 -7.01
C THR A 332 -18.78 -1.26 -7.47
N GLN A 333 -19.83 -0.94 -8.21
CA GLN A 333 -20.78 -1.92 -8.76
C GLN A 333 -20.95 -1.70 -10.27
N GLY A 334 -21.04 -2.78 -11.05
CA GLY A 334 -21.02 -2.71 -12.51
C GLY A 334 -22.36 -2.31 -13.12
N GLY A 335 -23.47 -2.73 -12.51
CA GLY A 335 -24.81 -2.54 -13.09
C GLY A 335 -24.87 -3.04 -14.54
N LEU A 336 -25.71 -2.41 -15.37
CA LEU A 336 -25.85 -2.79 -16.78
C LEU A 336 -24.61 -2.45 -17.65
N GLU A 337 -23.65 -1.68 -17.14
CA GLU A 337 -22.45 -1.26 -17.88
C GLU A 337 -21.18 -2.04 -17.50
N GLY A 338 -21.30 -3.03 -16.60
CA GLY A 338 -20.20 -3.89 -16.16
C GLY A 338 -18.95 -3.09 -15.74
N THR A 339 -17.77 -3.52 -16.19
CA THR A 339 -16.48 -2.90 -15.85
C THR A 339 -16.37 -1.44 -16.31
N LYS A 340 -17.04 -1.06 -17.41
CA LYS A 340 -17.05 0.33 -17.89
C LYS A 340 -17.76 1.25 -16.90
N GLY A 341 -18.91 0.84 -16.37
CA GLY A 341 -19.63 1.59 -15.34
C GLY A 341 -18.83 1.74 -14.05
N MET A 342 -18.07 0.71 -13.65
CA MET A 342 -17.16 0.80 -12.50
C MET A 342 -16.00 1.78 -12.76
N LEU A 343 -15.42 1.81 -13.97
CA LEU A 343 -14.37 2.78 -14.32
C LEU A 343 -14.86 4.21 -14.23
N SER A 344 -16.08 4.49 -14.69
CA SER A 344 -16.69 5.83 -14.58
C SER A 344 -16.83 6.28 -13.12
N GLN A 345 -17.13 5.35 -12.20
CA GLN A 345 -17.18 5.63 -10.76
C GLN A 345 -15.79 5.96 -10.19
N VAL A 346 -14.75 5.25 -10.60
CA VAL A 346 -13.38 5.57 -10.19
C VAL A 346 -12.98 6.95 -10.73
N GLN A 347 -13.39 7.30 -11.95
CA GLN A 347 -13.07 8.58 -12.58
C GLN A 347 -13.82 9.77 -11.97
N SER A 348 -14.98 9.57 -11.35
CA SER A 348 -15.77 10.65 -10.75
C SER A 348 -15.17 11.21 -9.45
N ILE A 349 -14.26 10.47 -8.80
CA ILE A 349 -13.56 10.94 -7.61
C ILE A 349 -12.78 12.22 -7.97
N PRO A 350 -12.85 13.33 -7.20
CA PRO A 350 -12.09 14.53 -7.51
C PRO A 350 -10.57 14.31 -7.37
N SER A 351 -9.77 15.21 -7.92
CA SER A 351 -8.31 15.15 -7.77
C SER A 351 -7.82 16.14 -6.71
N PRO A 352 -6.83 15.77 -5.88
CA PRO A 352 -6.20 14.45 -5.80
C PRO A 352 -7.15 13.40 -5.21
N ALA A 353 -7.19 12.20 -5.81
CA ALA A 353 -8.16 11.16 -5.41
C ALA A 353 -7.96 10.70 -3.96
N THR A 354 -6.72 10.77 -3.50
CA THR A 354 -6.27 10.42 -2.15
C THR A 354 -6.89 11.29 -1.06
N ASP A 355 -7.48 12.45 -1.38
CA ASP A 355 -8.26 13.24 -0.41
C ASP A 355 -9.58 12.59 -0.03
N TYR A 356 -10.07 11.64 -0.83
CA TYR A 356 -11.44 11.14 -0.74
C TYR A 356 -11.52 9.61 -0.65
N ALA A 357 -10.58 8.92 -1.28
CA ALA A 357 -10.50 7.47 -1.33
C ALA A 357 -9.07 7.00 -1.03
N ASP A 358 -8.94 5.80 -0.48
CA ASP A 358 -7.65 5.10 -0.38
C ASP A 358 -7.73 3.77 -1.13
N ILE A 359 -8.87 3.07 -0.99
CA ILE A 359 -9.10 1.74 -1.55
C ILE A 359 -10.39 1.73 -2.35
N ILE A 360 -10.31 1.18 -3.57
CA ILE A 360 -11.45 0.85 -4.43
C ILE A 360 -11.69 -0.65 -4.36
N ALA A 361 -12.93 -1.02 -4.01
CA ALA A 361 -13.36 -2.41 -3.88
C ALA A 361 -14.40 -2.78 -4.95
N PRO A 362 -13.97 -3.29 -6.13
CA PRO A 362 -14.90 -3.69 -7.16
C PRO A 362 -15.56 -5.03 -6.85
N SER A 363 -16.88 -5.07 -6.96
CA SER A 363 -17.70 -6.27 -6.75
C SER A 363 -17.63 -7.19 -7.98
N TRP A 364 -16.54 -7.97 -8.08
CA TRP A 364 -16.21 -8.74 -9.27
C TRP A 364 -16.41 -10.24 -9.15
N TYR A 365 -16.34 -10.82 -7.96
CA TYR A 365 -16.15 -12.25 -7.84
C TYR A 365 -17.15 -12.88 -6.90
N TYR A 366 -17.50 -14.14 -7.20
CA TYR A 366 -18.43 -14.96 -6.43
C TYR A 366 -17.84 -16.34 -6.27
N LEU A 367 -18.11 -17.00 -5.13
CA LEU A 367 -18.01 -18.45 -5.11
C LEU A 367 -18.95 -19.02 -6.15
N ASP A 368 -18.48 -19.97 -6.94
CA ASP A 368 -19.37 -20.69 -7.83
C ASP A 368 -20.19 -21.73 -7.08
N ASP A 369 -21.17 -22.30 -7.77
CA ASP A 369 -22.11 -23.24 -7.18
C ASP A 369 -21.55 -24.67 -7.06
N THR A 370 -20.31 -24.94 -7.52
CA THR A 370 -19.69 -26.26 -7.33
C THR A 370 -19.21 -26.48 -5.89
N ALA A 371 -19.05 -25.41 -5.12
CA ALA A 371 -18.74 -25.43 -3.70
C ALA A 371 -17.45 -26.18 -3.33
N ASP A 372 -16.50 -26.23 -4.26
CA ASP A 372 -15.16 -26.82 -4.12
C ASP A 372 -14.06 -25.76 -3.88
N GLY A 373 -14.45 -24.49 -3.77
CA GLY A 373 -13.56 -23.35 -3.53
C GLY A 373 -13.20 -22.57 -4.79
N ASN A 374 -13.76 -22.92 -5.94
CA ASN A 374 -13.60 -22.16 -7.17
C ASN A 374 -14.33 -20.81 -7.10
N VAL A 375 -13.81 -19.85 -7.85
CA VAL A 375 -14.33 -18.49 -7.92
C VAL A 375 -14.65 -18.16 -9.37
N THR A 376 -15.86 -17.64 -9.61
CA THR A 376 -16.25 -17.15 -10.93
C THR A 376 -16.23 -15.62 -10.99
N GLY A 377 -15.97 -15.10 -12.18
CA GLY A 377 -16.11 -13.67 -12.49
C GLY A 377 -17.57 -13.31 -12.66
N GLY A 378 -17.98 -12.22 -12.02
CA GLY A 378 -19.20 -11.50 -12.34
C GLY A 378 -18.95 -10.51 -13.48
N TRP A 379 -20.04 -10.17 -14.17
CA TRP A 379 -20.08 -9.23 -15.29
C TRP A 379 -19.33 -9.75 -16.54
N ASP A 380 -19.67 -9.28 -17.74
CA ASP A 380 -19.05 -9.70 -19.01
C ASP A 380 -17.61 -9.14 -19.17
N ALA A 381 -16.73 -9.41 -18.22
CA ALA A 381 -15.39 -8.85 -18.12
C ALA A 381 -14.30 -9.88 -18.47
N SER A 382 -13.34 -9.47 -19.28
CA SER A 382 -12.15 -10.26 -19.59
C SER A 382 -11.05 -10.02 -18.56
N SER A 383 -10.05 -10.93 -18.50
CA SER A 383 -8.84 -10.72 -17.70
C SER A 383 -8.13 -9.39 -18.03
N SER A 384 -8.17 -8.95 -19.30
CA SER A 384 -7.62 -7.66 -19.71
C SER A 384 -8.40 -6.46 -19.16
N ASP A 385 -9.71 -6.58 -18.97
CA ASP A 385 -10.52 -5.49 -18.41
C ASP A 385 -10.20 -5.27 -16.94
N TYR A 386 -10.03 -6.35 -16.16
CA TYR A 386 -9.65 -6.26 -14.76
C TYR A 386 -8.24 -5.66 -14.57
N ALA A 387 -7.28 -6.05 -15.42
CA ALA A 387 -5.93 -5.48 -15.40
C ALA A 387 -5.94 -3.97 -15.74
N LYS A 388 -6.73 -3.56 -16.73
CA LYS A 388 -6.90 -2.14 -17.08
C LYS A 388 -7.55 -1.34 -15.96
N PHE A 389 -8.53 -1.93 -15.27
CA PHE A 389 -9.16 -1.31 -14.11
C PHE A 389 -8.15 -1.05 -13.00
N SER A 390 -7.42 -2.10 -12.60
CA SER A 390 -6.35 -2.00 -11.59
C SER A 390 -5.34 -0.91 -11.92
N ALA A 391 -4.83 -0.88 -13.16
CA ALA A 391 -3.91 0.15 -13.62
C ALA A 391 -4.50 1.58 -13.56
N THR A 392 -5.80 1.72 -13.85
CA THR A 392 -6.49 3.03 -13.77
C THR A 392 -6.59 3.49 -12.32
N VAL A 393 -6.97 2.60 -11.39
CA VAL A 393 -7.01 2.90 -9.94
C VAL A 393 -5.62 3.31 -9.44
N HIS A 394 -4.58 2.55 -9.79
CA HIS A 394 -3.20 2.86 -9.42
C HIS A 394 -2.70 4.19 -9.97
N SER A 395 -3.07 4.56 -11.21
CA SER A 395 -2.70 5.86 -11.79
C SER A 395 -3.27 7.06 -11.03
N ARG A 396 -4.27 6.84 -10.16
CA ARG A 396 -4.87 7.83 -9.28
C ARG A 396 -4.31 7.78 -7.85
N ASN A 397 -3.24 7.03 -7.61
CA ASN A 397 -2.64 6.76 -6.30
C ASN A 397 -3.60 6.06 -5.32
N LEU A 398 -4.55 5.28 -5.84
CA LEU A 398 -5.48 4.48 -5.06
C LEU A 398 -5.11 3.00 -5.11
N LYS A 399 -5.78 2.20 -4.29
CA LYS A 399 -5.59 0.75 -4.17
C LYS A 399 -6.78 -0.02 -4.73
N VAL A 400 -6.55 -1.21 -5.26
CA VAL A 400 -7.63 -2.09 -5.73
C VAL A 400 -7.67 -3.39 -4.93
N LEU A 401 -8.79 -3.62 -4.25
CA LEU A 401 -9.07 -4.83 -3.49
C LEU A 401 -10.36 -5.46 -4.05
N PRO A 402 -10.27 -6.41 -5.00
CA PRO A 402 -11.45 -7.09 -5.51
C PRO A 402 -12.28 -7.71 -4.39
N VAL A 403 -13.59 -7.66 -4.51
CA VAL A 403 -14.51 -8.30 -3.56
C VAL A 403 -14.86 -9.69 -4.05
N ILE A 404 -14.77 -10.68 -3.15
CA ILE A 404 -15.36 -12.01 -3.35
C ILE A 404 -16.56 -12.14 -2.42
N GLN A 405 -17.73 -12.41 -3.01
CA GLN A 405 -18.99 -12.53 -2.30
C GLN A 405 -19.51 -13.98 -2.29
N SER A 406 -20.48 -14.25 -1.44
CA SER A 406 -21.28 -15.49 -1.51
C SER A 406 -21.98 -15.63 -2.87
N SER A 407 -22.23 -16.86 -3.33
CA SER A 407 -23.10 -17.08 -4.51
C SER A 407 -24.51 -16.51 -4.25
N TRP A 408 -25.06 -15.81 -5.24
CA TRP A 408 -26.44 -15.29 -5.19
C TRP A 408 -27.48 -16.40 -5.33
N ASP A 409 -27.18 -17.43 -6.13
CA ASP A 409 -28.10 -18.52 -6.44
C ASP A 409 -28.07 -19.62 -5.38
N SER A 410 -26.92 -19.82 -4.74
CA SER A 410 -26.74 -20.79 -3.66
C SER A 410 -25.84 -20.25 -2.55
N PRO A 411 -26.37 -19.40 -1.65
CA PRO A 411 -25.58 -18.87 -0.53
C PRO A 411 -24.97 -19.95 0.39
N LYS A 412 -25.51 -21.18 0.35
CA LYS A 412 -24.97 -22.35 1.07
C LYS A 412 -23.69 -22.95 0.49
N ALA A 413 -23.24 -22.51 -0.70
CA ALA A 413 -21.93 -22.89 -1.21
C ALA A 413 -20.82 -22.51 -0.22
N VAL A 414 -20.95 -21.33 0.42
CA VAL A 414 -19.99 -20.87 1.45
C VAL A 414 -19.90 -21.85 2.63
N ASP A 415 -21.04 -22.32 3.15
CA ASP A 415 -21.07 -23.28 4.27
C ASP A 415 -20.25 -24.54 3.94
N THR A 416 -20.37 -25.03 2.71
CA THR A 416 -19.67 -26.23 2.23
C THR A 416 -18.18 -25.99 2.03
N VAL A 417 -17.80 -24.88 1.39
CA VAL A 417 -16.39 -24.52 1.15
C VAL A 417 -15.68 -24.31 2.48
N MET A 418 -16.27 -23.53 3.39
CA MET A 418 -15.67 -23.23 4.69
C MET A 418 -15.46 -24.50 5.52
N ALA A 419 -16.38 -25.46 5.48
CA ALA A 419 -16.26 -26.73 6.22
C ALA A 419 -15.12 -27.65 5.73
N SER A 420 -14.63 -27.47 4.49
CA SER A 420 -13.62 -28.34 3.89
C SER A 420 -12.25 -27.66 3.79
N ALA A 421 -11.24 -28.23 4.47
CA ALA A 421 -9.87 -27.71 4.41
C ALA A 421 -9.29 -27.69 2.98
N SER A 422 -9.63 -28.66 2.14
CA SER A 422 -9.17 -28.69 0.74
C SER A 422 -9.88 -27.63 -0.12
N ALA A 423 -11.16 -27.36 0.13
CA ALA A 423 -11.90 -26.31 -0.58
C ALA A 423 -11.42 -24.92 -0.17
N ARG A 424 -11.17 -24.69 1.14
CA ARG A 424 -10.51 -23.47 1.61
C ARG A 424 -9.15 -23.24 0.98
N ALA A 425 -8.30 -24.28 0.91
CA ALA A 425 -6.99 -24.19 0.25
C ALA A 425 -7.12 -23.87 -1.24
N THR A 426 -8.12 -24.43 -1.92
CA THR A 426 -8.44 -24.12 -3.32
C THR A 426 -8.84 -22.65 -3.48
N LEU A 427 -9.75 -22.16 -2.63
CA LEU A 427 -10.16 -20.76 -2.62
C LEU A 427 -8.99 -19.79 -2.38
N ILE A 428 -8.09 -20.11 -1.44
CA ILE A 428 -6.89 -19.29 -1.20
C ILE A 428 -6.02 -19.23 -2.45
N ARG A 429 -5.82 -20.35 -3.16
CA ARG A 429 -5.08 -20.39 -4.42
C ARG A 429 -5.74 -19.51 -5.49
N GLU A 430 -7.05 -19.62 -5.68
CA GLU A 430 -7.82 -18.79 -6.62
C GLU A 430 -7.72 -17.29 -6.29
N ILE A 431 -7.78 -16.93 -5.01
CA ILE A 431 -7.59 -15.54 -4.56
C ILE A 431 -6.19 -15.03 -4.95
N MET A 432 -5.15 -15.80 -4.65
CA MET A 432 -3.77 -15.42 -4.96
C MET A 432 -3.55 -15.28 -6.47
N GLU A 433 -4.08 -16.21 -7.27
CA GLU A 433 -4.01 -16.14 -8.74
C GLU A 433 -4.67 -14.87 -9.27
N ARG A 434 -5.86 -14.52 -8.77
CA ARG A 434 -6.58 -13.30 -9.17
C ARG A 434 -5.82 -12.05 -8.78
N ILE A 435 -5.34 -11.94 -7.54
CA ILE A 435 -4.51 -10.81 -7.08
C ILE A 435 -3.30 -10.63 -8.00
N ASN A 436 -2.58 -11.71 -8.29
CA ASN A 436 -1.38 -11.67 -9.12
C ASN A 436 -1.69 -11.26 -10.57
N SER A 437 -2.75 -11.80 -11.16
CA SER A 437 -3.09 -11.59 -12.57
C SER A 437 -3.38 -10.12 -12.95
N ILE A 438 -3.79 -9.30 -11.97
CA ILE A 438 -4.16 -7.89 -12.20
C ILE A 438 -3.34 -6.91 -11.36
N ASN A 439 -2.29 -7.38 -10.67
CA ASN A 439 -1.52 -6.58 -9.72
C ASN A 439 -2.41 -5.93 -8.63
N ALA A 440 -3.37 -6.66 -8.05
CA ALA A 440 -4.25 -6.11 -7.02
C ALA A 440 -3.50 -5.90 -5.69
N ASP A 441 -3.94 -4.98 -4.85
CA ASP A 441 -3.30 -4.66 -3.57
C ASP A 441 -3.76 -5.56 -2.41
N GLY A 442 -4.75 -6.41 -2.64
CA GLY A 442 -5.34 -7.26 -1.62
C GLY A 442 -6.69 -7.82 -2.04
N ILE A 443 -7.51 -8.17 -1.06
CA ILE A 443 -8.86 -8.71 -1.26
C ILE A 443 -9.83 -8.20 -0.19
N VAL A 444 -11.10 -8.04 -0.57
CA VAL A 444 -12.23 -7.96 0.38
C VAL A 444 -12.99 -9.27 0.35
N ILE A 445 -13.16 -9.90 1.52
CA ILE A 445 -14.04 -11.05 1.71
C ILE A 445 -15.39 -10.54 2.22
N ASP A 446 -16.45 -10.87 1.49
CA ASP A 446 -17.82 -10.40 1.75
C ASP A 446 -18.79 -11.59 1.71
N PHE A 447 -18.56 -12.55 2.62
CA PHE A 447 -19.40 -13.73 2.74
C PHE A 447 -20.60 -13.44 3.65
N GLU A 448 -21.78 -13.36 3.06
CA GLU A 448 -23.06 -13.16 3.74
C GLU A 448 -23.96 -14.40 3.64
N PHE A 449 -25.05 -14.41 4.43
CA PHE A 449 -26.11 -15.45 4.42
C PHE A 449 -25.63 -16.88 4.78
N MET A 450 -24.62 -16.99 5.64
CA MET A 450 -24.07 -18.26 6.12
C MET A 450 -24.86 -18.84 7.30
N SER A 451 -24.74 -20.15 7.51
CA SER A 451 -25.22 -20.80 8.74
C SER A 451 -24.35 -20.42 9.94
N ASN A 452 -24.94 -20.23 11.14
CA ASN A 452 -24.16 -19.98 12.37
C ASN A 452 -23.04 -21.00 12.63
N SER A 453 -23.27 -22.28 12.30
CA SER A 453 -22.27 -23.35 12.45
C SER A 453 -21.03 -23.17 11.59
N THR A 454 -21.08 -22.29 10.60
CA THR A 454 -19.97 -21.98 9.67
C THR A 454 -18.98 -21.00 10.29
N GLY A 455 -19.36 -20.21 11.30
CA GLY A 455 -18.51 -19.14 11.85
C GLY A 455 -17.09 -19.55 12.29
N PRO A 456 -16.91 -20.66 13.03
CA PRO A 456 -15.57 -21.15 13.36
C PRO A 456 -14.72 -21.50 12.13
N ASN A 457 -15.35 -21.99 11.06
CA ASN A 457 -14.67 -22.33 9.82
C ASN A 457 -14.30 -21.09 9.00
N LEU A 458 -15.14 -20.05 9.00
CA LEU A 458 -14.81 -18.74 8.43
C LEU A 458 -13.59 -18.14 9.15
N THR A 459 -13.59 -18.17 10.49
CA THR A 459 -12.44 -17.70 11.28
C THR A 459 -11.15 -18.47 10.93
N GLN A 460 -11.25 -19.78 10.71
CA GLN A 460 -10.11 -20.59 10.28
C GLN A 460 -9.66 -20.23 8.86
N PHE A 461 -10.58 -20.03 7.92
CA PHE A 461 -10.30 -19.56 6.57
C PHE A 461 -9.54 -18.23 6.57
N MET A 462 -10.01 -17.24 7.34
CA MET A 462 -9.39 -15.92 7.40
C MET A 462 -7.96 -15.98 7.97
N LYS A 463 -7.70 -16.84 8.95
CA LYS A 463 -6.33 -17.12 9.45
C LYS A 463 -5.43 -17.70 8.36
N GLU A 464 -5.92 -18.70 7.64
CA GLU A 464 -5.19 -19.36 6.55
C GLU A 464 -4.88 -18.36 5.41
N LEU A 465 -5.88 -17.56 5.01
CA LEU A 465 -5.76 -16.54 3.97
C LEU A 465 -4.77 -15.44 4.37
N TYR A 466 -4.92 -14.87 5.56
CA TYR A 466 -4.06 -13.79 6.06
C TYR A 466 -2.59 -14.23 6.15
N ALA A 467 -2.34 -15.47 6.59
CA ALA A 467 -0.99 -16.01 6.66
C ALA A 467 -0.31 -16.16 5.29
N GLN A 468 -1.06 -16.31 4.20
CA GLN A 468 -0.52 -16.35 2.83
C GLN A 468 -0.35 -14.96 2.23
N LEU A 469 -1.31 -14.05 2.46
CA LEU A 469 -1.35 -12.73 1.82
C LEU A 469 -0.49 -11.67 2.52
N HIS A 470 -0.48 -11.64 3.85
CA HIS A 470 0.24 -10.61 4.59
C HIS A 470 1.77 -10.62 4.34
N PRO A 471 2.47 -11.78 4.25
CA PRO A 471 3.89 -11.81 3.86
C PRO A 471 4.15 -11.31 2.43
N LEU A 472 3.14 -11.37 1.56
CA LEU A 472 3.17 -10.86 0.19
C LEU A 472 2.71 -9.41 0.09
N ASN A 473 2.63 -8.71 1.22
CA ASN A 473 2.29 -7.30 1.26
C ASN A 473 0.89 -6.99 0.69
N LYS A 474 -0.04 -7.94 0.84
CA LYS A 474 -1.43 -7.85 0.36
C LYS A 474 -2.40 -7.61 1.51
N LEU A 475 -3.26 -6.62 1.34
CA LEU A 475 -4.28 -6.27 2.32
C LEU A 475 -5.41 -7.29 2.35
N VAL A 476 -5.93 -7.58 3.53
CA VAL A 476 -7.12 -8.41 3.74
C VAL A 476 -8.14 -7.61 4.51
N ILE A 477 -9.31 -7.39 3.89
CA ILE A 477 -10.46 -6.78 4.55
C ILE A 477 -11.58 -7.81 4.59
N GLU A 478 -12.26 -7.91 5.72
CA GLU A 478 -13.49 -8.70 5.83
C GLU A 478 -14.67 -7.78 6.10
N ALA A 479 -15.67 -7.86 5.23
CA ALA A 479 -16.96 -7.22 5.42
C ALA A 479 -17.85 -8.16 6.26
N VAL A 480 -18.41 -7.64 7.35
CA VAL A 480 -19.25 -8.40 8.28
C VAL A 480 -20.58 -7.71 8.52
N VAL A 481 -21.62 -8.51 8.72
CA VAL A 481 -22.98 -8.02 9.03
C VAL A 481 -22.98 -7.32 10.39
N ALA A 482 -23.68 -6.19 10.50
CA ALA A 482 -23.79 -5.41 11.73
C ALA A 482 -24.58 -6.13 12.85
N ARG A 483 -24.01 -6.16 14.06
CA ARG A 483 -24.60 -6.80 15.26
C ARG A 483 -24.80 -5.80 16.38
N THR A 484 -25.94 -5.88 17.07
CA THR A 484 -26.22 -5.09 18.28
C THR A 484 -26.10 -5.89 19.58
N GLY A 485 -26.01 -7.22 19.49
CA GLY A 485 -25.90 -8.11 20.63
C GLY A 485 -25.54 -9.54 20.26
N SER A 486 -25.93 -10.47 21.14
CA SER A 486 -25.71 -11.90 20.98
C SER A 486 -26.88 -12.58 20.26
N GLU A 487 -27.51 -11.93 19.29
CA GLU A 487 -28.66 -12.50 18.59
C GLU A 487 -28.26 -13.81 17.91
N ALA A 488 -29.06 -14.86 18.11
CA ALA A 488 -28.69 -16.23 17.73
C ALA A 488 -28.58 -16.44 16.20
N TRP A 489 -29.08 -15.52 15.38
CA TRP A 489 -29.06 -15.56 13.92
C TRP A 489 -27.90 -14.79 13.26
N LEU A 490 -26.97 -14.24 14.08
CA LEU A 490 -25.78 -13.50 13.62
C LEU A 490 -24.51 -14.10 14.27
N GLY A 491 -24.58 -15.37 14.69
CA GLY A 491 -23.51 -16.06 15.40
C GLY A 491 -22.34 -16.49 14.52
N GLU A 492 -22.48 -16.37 13.20
CA GLU A 492 -21.48 -16.74 12.20
C GLU A 492 -20.24 -15.80 12.19
N PHE A 493 -20.35 -14.57 12.71
CA PHE A 493 -19.22 -13.63 12.77
C PHE A 493 -18.68 -13.46 14.19
N ASP A 494 -17.54 -14.07 14.49
CA ASP A 494 -16.75 -13.86 15.71
C ASP A 494 -15.86 -12.62 15.53
N TYR A 495 -16.39 -11.42 15.78
CA TYR A 495 -15.65 -10.18 15.50
C TYR A 495 -14.25 -10.13 16.15
N PRO A 496 -14.06 -10.50 17.44
CA PRO A 496 -12.73 -10.50 18.04
C PRO A 496 -11.75 -11.44 17.35
N ALA A 497 -12.18 -12.65 16.99
CA ALA A 497 -11.30 -13.62 16.33
C ALA A 497 -10.98 -13.22 14.89
N LEU A 498 -11.96 -12.74 14.14
CA LEU A 498 -11.80 -12.26 12.76
C LEU A 498 -10.88 -11.03 12.70
N ALA A 499 -11.03 -10.08 13.63
CA ALA A 499 -10.19 -8.89 13.72
C ALA A 499 -8.68 -9.20 13.91
N GLN A 500 -8.30 -10.42 14.32
CA GLN A 500 -6.89 -10.84 14.41
C GLN A 500 -6.29 -11.27 13.06
N SER A 501 -7.10 -11.49 12.02
CA SER A 501 -6.68 -12.05 10.73
C SER A 501 -7.16 -11.24 9.53
N VAL A 502 -7.26 -9.93 9.73
CA VAL A 502 -7.55 -8.93 8.70
C VAL A 502 -6.69 -7.70 8.98
N ASP A 503 -6.44 -6.86 7.99
CA ASP A 503 -5.92 -5.51 8.22
C ASP A 503 -7.03 -4.59 8.73
N TYR A 504 -8.23 -4.75 8.18
CA TYR A 504 -9.42 -4.00 8.56
C TYR A 504 -10.66 -4.89 8.63
N LEU A 505 -11.48 -4.67 9.66
CA LEU A 505 -12.80 -5.28 9.79
C LEU A 505 -13.86 -4.25 9.38
N HIS A 506 -14.49 -4.43 8.23
CA HIS A 506 -15.53 -3.54 7.73
C HIS A 506 -16.89 -4.00 8.26
N ILE A 507 -17.43 -3.28 9.25
CA ILE A 507 -18.76 -3.58 9.77
C ILE A 507 -19.78 -2.84 8.91
N MET A 508 -20.61 -3.59 8.18
CA MET A 508 -21.63 -3.05 7.28
C MET A 508 -22.81 -2.44 8.05
N THR A 509 -22.56 -1.27 8.67
CA THR A 509 -23.54 -0.51 9.44
C THR A 509 -24.55 0.22 8.56
N TYR A 510 -25.21 -0.53 7.68
CA TYR A 510 -26.31 -0.10 6.81
C TYR A 510 -27.28 -1.26 6.58
N ASP A 511 -28.29 -1.04 5.72
CA ASP A 511 -29.40 -1.96 5.47
C ASP A 511 -30.19 -2.37 6.74
N TYR A 512 -30.22 -1.48 7.76
CA TYR A 512 -31.08 -1.63 8.94
C TYR A 512 -32.55 -1.79 8.53
N SER A 513 -33.04 -0.84 7.71
CA SER A 513 -34.36 -0.92 7.08
C SER A 513 -34.23 -1.50 5.68
N HIS A 514 -34.64 -2.76 5.52
CA HIS A 514 -34.61 -3.46 4.22
C HIS A 514 -36.00 -3.92 3.74
N GLY A 515 -36.87 -4.35 4.66
CA GLY A 515 -38.21 -4.88 4.35
C GLY A 515 -39.36 -3.91 4.59
N VAL A 516 -39.20 -2.96 5.52
CA VAL A 516 -40.19 -1.94 5.88
C VAL A 516 -39.56 -0.56 5.68
N PRO A 517 -40.31 0.47 5.26
CA PRO A 517 -39.75 1.80 5.03
C PRO A 517 -39.20 2.35 6.33
N GLY A 518 -37.98 2.88 6.27
CA GLY A 518 -37.29 3.40 7.43
C GLY A 518 -35.88 3.85 7.09
N PRO A 519 -35.17 4.44 8.07
CA PRO A 519 -33.80 4.89 7.88
C PRO A 519 -32.88 3.71 7.51
N ILE A 520 -32.02 3.91 6.51
CA ILE A 520 -31.08 2.87 6.03
C ILE A 520 -30.04 2.52 7.10
N ALA A 521 -29.57 3.54 7.83
CA ALA A 521 -28.63 3.39 8.94
C ALA A 521 -28.91 4.46 10.00
N PRO A 522 -29.88 4.27 10.92
CA PRO A 522 -30.15 5.25 11.96
C PRO A 522 -28.97 5.34 12.95
N LEU A 523 -28.62 6.57 13.36
CA LEU A 523 -27.40 6.85 14.14
C LEU A 523 -27.36 6.11 15.49
N ASP A 524 -28.49 6.00 16.19
CA ASP A 524 -28.57 5.28 17.46
C ASP A 524 -28.29 3.78 17.30
N TRP A 525 -28.73 3.18 16.19
CA TRP A 525 -28.44 1.79 15.88
C TRP A 525 -26.96 1.60 15.55
N MET A 526 -26.37 2.48 14.75
CA MET A 526 -24.92 2.46 14.48
C MET A 526 -24.10 2.54 15.77
N ASN A 527 -24.47 3.41 16.71
CA ASN A 527 -23.85 3.48 18.04
C ASN A 527 -23.96 2.15 18.81
N LYS A 528 -25.11 1.47 18.77
CA LYS A 528 -25.28 0.15 19.40
C LYS A 528 -24.36 -0.88 18.77
N VAL A 529 -24.22 -0.89 17.45
CA VAL A 529 -23.32 -1.81 16.74
C VAL A 529 -21.87 -1.58 17.15
N LEU A 530 -21.41 -0.34 17.14
CA LEU A 530 -20.03 0.01 17.54
C LEU A 530 -19.77 -0.27 19.02
N ASN A 531 -20.75 -0.03 19.89
CA ASN A 531 -20.65 -0.38 21.31
C ASN A 531 -20.55 -1.89 21.52
N TYR A 532 -21.31 -2.68 20.75
CA TYR A 532 -21.23 -4.13 20.79
C TYR A 532 -19.83 -4.60 20.37
N ALA A 533 -19.33 -4.18 19.21
CA ALA A 533 -17.99 -4.54 18.72
C ALA A 533 -16.89 -4.19 19.74
N ARG A 534 -16.91 -2.97 20.28
CA ARG A 534 -16.00 -2.55 21.35
C ARG A 534 -16.13 -3.41 22.61
N GLY A 535 -17.36 -3.73 23.00
CA GLY A 535 -17.65 -4.58 24.15
C GLY A 535 -17.16 -6.03 24.00
N GLN A 536 -17.01 -6.52 22.76
CA GLN A 536 -16.39 -7.83 22.49
C GLN A 536 -14.86 -7.81 22.53
N GLY A 537 -14.22 -6.63 22.66
CA GLY A 537 -12.76 -6.50 22.68
C GLY A 537 -12.10 -6.37 21.30
N VAL A 538 -12.87 -5.98 20.28
CA VAL A 538 -12.33 -5.67 18.95
C VAL A 538 -11.43 -4.43 19.01
N ASP A 539 -10.28 -4.46 18.35
CA ASP A 539 -9.47 -3.26 18.16
C ASP A 539 -10.19 -2.29 17.22
N MET A 540 -10.76 -1.23 17.80
CA MET A 540 -11.53 -0.24 17.07
C MET A 540 -10.67 0.53 16.05
N HIS A 541 -9.34 0.56 16.20
CA HIS A 541 -8.42 1.14 15.21
C HIS A 541 -8.28 0.32 13.92
N LYS A 542 -8.93 -0.85 13.85
CA LYS A 542 -9.07 -1.68 12.62
C LYS A 542 -10.48 -1.67 12.05
N VAL A 543 -11.45 -1.08 12.75
CA VAL A 543 -12.86 -1.10 12.32
C VAL A 543 -13.11 -0.01 11.27
N LEU A 544 -13.71 -0.40 10.15
CA LEU A 544 -14.27 0.52 9.16
C LEU A 544 -15.78 0.63 9.34
N LEU A 545 -16.25 1.87 9.43
CA LEU A 545 -17.66 2.20 9.55
C LEU A 545 -18.37 2.07 8.19
N GLY A 546 -19.38 1.21 8.10
CA GLY A 546 -20.25 1.12 6.94
C GLY A 546 -21.11 2.38 6.76
N ILE A 547 -21.03 3.03 5.60
CA ILE A 547 -21.84 4.22 5.28
C ILE A 547 -22.66 3.97 3.99
N PRO A 548 -24.00 4.10 4.03
CA PRO A 548 -24.81 4.05 2.82
C PRO A 548 -24.79 5.41 2.11
N TYR A 549 -24.50 5.39 0.81
CA TYR A 549 -24.70 6.55 -0.07
C TYR A 549 -26.10 6.58 -0.70
N TYR A 550 -26.81 5.46 -0.65
CA TYR A 550 -28.09 5.28 -1.29
C TYR A 550 -29.28 5.63 -0.39
N GLY A 551 -30.38 5.98 -1.06
CA GLY A 551 -31.73 5.94 -0.50
C GLY A 551 -32.56 4.84 -1.14
N VAL A 552 -33.70 4.54 -0.52
CA VAL A 552 -34.65 3.51 -0.98
C VAL A 552 -36.05 4.10 -1.06
N ASP A 553 -36.75 3.76 -2.14
CA ASP A 553 -38.15 4.07 -2.39
C ASP A 553 -38.97 2.78 -2.24
N TRP A 554 -39.84 2.75 -1.24
CA TRP A 554 -40.76 1.64 -0.98
C TRP A 554 -42.18 2.03 -1.35
N TRP A 555 -42.95 1.10 -1.90
CA TRP A 555 -44.36 1.35 -2.17
C TRP A 555 -45.27 0.16 -1.91
N THR A 556 -46.53 0.49 -1.67
CA THR A 556 -47.63 -0.48 -1.63
C THR A 556 -48.67 -0.13 -2.68
N THR A 557 -49.21 -1.17 -3.32
CA THR A 557 -50.35 -1.07 -4.25
C THR A 557 -51.69 -1.14 -3.51
N ASP A 558 -51.67 -1.57 -2.24
CA ASP A 558 -52.84 -1.72 -1.37
C ASP A 558 -52.56 -1.07 0.00
N SER A 559 -53.26 0.02 0.29
CA SER A 559 -53.14 0.75 1.56
C SER A 559 -53.65 -0.03 2.78
N THR A 560 -54.26 -1.20 2.58
CA THR A 560 -54.69 -2.09 3.66
C THR A 560 -53.63 -3.11 4.08
N VAL A 561 -52.55 -3.27 3.29
CA VAL A 561 -51.42 -4.15 3.63
C VAL A 561 -50.40 -3.36 4.46
N PRO A 562 -49.99 -3.87 5.65
CA PRO A 562 -49.14 -3.13 6.57
C PRO A 562 -47.66 -3.02 6.15
N ALA A 563 -47.23 -3.71 5.09
CA ALA A 563 -45.86 -3.71 4.60
C ALA A 563 -45.80 -3.38 3.09
N PRO A 564 -44.78 -2.65 2.63
CA PRO A 564 -44.61 -2.34 1.21
C PRO A 564 -44.43 -3.64 0.43
N THR A 565 -45.11 -3.73 -0.70
CA THR A 565 -45.02 -4.90 -1.58
C THR A 565 -43.78 -4.85 -2.48
N TYR A 566 -43.23 -3.64 -2.67
CA TYR A 566 -42.13 -3.41 -3.59
C TYR A 566 -41.15 -2.36 -3.06
N LYS A 567 -39.92 -2.41 -3.59
CA LYS A 567 -38.87 -1.43 -3.30
C LYS A 567 -37.93 -1.25 -4.50
N ARG A 568 -37.31 -0.07 -4.60
CA ARG A 568 -36.23 0.20 -5.54
C ARG A 568 -35.17 1.11 -4.92
N ARG A 569 -33.90 0.91 -5.31
CA ARG A 569 -32.82 1.86 -5.05
C ARG A 569 -32.82 2.87 -6.21
N SER A 570 -32.75 4.16 -5.89
CA SER A 570 -32.65 5.21 -6.91
C SER A 570 -31.22 5.29 -7.48
N GLY A 571 -31.01 6.09 -8.53
CA GLY A 571 -29.69 6.33 -9.10
C GLY A 571 -28.89 7.44 -8.39
N SER A 572 -29.60 8.39 -7.78
CA SER A 572 -29.00 9.56 -7.14
C SER A 572 -29.93 10.23 -6.12
N MET A 573 -29.37 11.10 -5.28
CA MET A 573 -30.17 11.95 -4.39
C MET A 573 -31.10 12.88 -5.18
N THR A 574 -30.66 13.37 -6.35
CA THR A 574 -31.47 14.20 -7.25
C THR A 574 -32.71 13.48 -7.76
N ASP A 575 -32.53 12.24 -8.21
CA ASP A 575 -33.65 11.42 -8.70
C ASP A 575 -34.69 11.16 -7.60
N LEU A 576 -34.24 11.00 -6.35
CA LEU A 576 -35.14 10.91 -5.20
C LEU A 576 -35.86 12.24 -4.98
N LEU A 577 -35.13 13.35 -4.84
CA LEU A 577 -35.70 14.66 -4.55
C LEU A 577 -36.68 15.14 -5.63
N ALA A 578 -36.47 14.76 -6.89
CA ALA A 578 -37.39 15.05 -8.00
C ALA A 578 -38.79 14.40 -7.83
N LEU A 579 -38.89 13.32 -7.05
CA LEU A 579 -40.16 12.66 -6.71
C LEU A 579 -40.90 13.37 -5.56
N SER A 580 -40.24 14.30 -4.86
CA SER A 580 -40.86 14.99 -3.74
C SER A 580 -41.89 16.02 -4.23
N ALA A 581 -43.14 15.84 -3.80
CA ALA A 581 -44.22 16.81 -4.02
C ALA A 581 -44.31 17.89 -2.91
N GLY A 582 -43.40 17.87 -1.92
CA GLY A 582 -43.44 18.76 -0.76
C GLY A 582 -42.10 18.88 -0.01
N SER A 583 -42.15 19.38 1.23
CA SER A 583 -40.96 19.52 2.07
C SER A 583 -40.48 18.17 2.60
N VAL A 584 -39.17 17.93 2.51
CA VAL A 584 -38.51 16.77 3.14
C VAL A 584 -38.67 16.85 4.66
N GLN A 585 -39.13 15.76 5.26
CA GLN A 585 -39.29 15.61 6.71
C GLN A 585 -38.06 14.88 7.29
N ARG A 586 -37.92 14.89 8.63
CA ARG A 586 -36.92 14.08 9.34
C ARG A 586 -37.61 13.21 10.38
N ASP A 587 -37.16 11.97 10.50
CA ASP A 587 -37.64 11.06 11.54
C ASP A 587 -37.02 11.34 12.92
N ALA A 588 -37.34 10.51 13.91
CA ALA A 588 -36.78 10.64 15.27
C ALA A 588 -35.24 10.47 15.30
N SER A 589 -34.66 9.75 14.34
CA SER A 589 -33.21 9.59 14.15
C SER A 589 -32.59 10.68 13.27
N GLN A 590 -33.35 11.74 12.96
CA GLN A 590 -32.95 12.85 12.09
C GLN A 590 -32.60 12.44 10.65
N ILE A 591 -33.09 11.29 10.18
CA ILE A 591 -32.89 10.84 8.80
C ILE A 591 -33.97 11.44 7.90
N PRO A 592 -33.61 12.01 6.74
CA PRO A 592 -34.58 12.61 5.84
C PRO A 592 -35.48 11.57 5.18
N TYR A 593 -36.77 11.89 5.10
CA TYR A 593 -37.77 11.08 4.44
C TYR A 593 -38.89 11.94 3.86
N PHE A 594 -39.62 11.41 2.89
CA PHE A 594 -40.88 12.00 2.43
C PHE A 594 -41.77 10.93 1.81
N ASN A 595 -43.04 11.27 1.64
CA ASN A 595 -44.03 10.41 0.99
C ASN A 595 -44.53 11.08 -0.28
N TYR A 596 -44.86 10.28 -1.28
CA TYR A 596 -45.58 10.73 -2.47
C TYR A 596 -46.50 9.62 -2.96
N SER A 597 -47.36 9.92 -3.93
CA SER A 597 -48.22 8.92 -4.57
C SER A 597 -48.15 9.09 -6.07
N ASP A 598 -48.15 7.97 -6.79
CA ASP A 598 -48.22 7.94 -8.25
C ASP A 598 -49.18 6.82 -8.73
N ALA A 599 -49.11 6.45 -10.00
CA ALA A 599 -49.96 5.39 -10.57
C ALA A 599 -49.67 3.98 -10.02
N LEU A 600 -48.50 3.77 -9.39
CA LEU A 600 -48.06 2.50 -8.81
C LEU A 600 -48.47 2.37 -7.33
N GLY A 601 -48.80 3.47 -6.67
CA GLY A 601 -49.40 3.45 -5.33
C GLY A 601 -48.85 4.54 -4.41
N SER A 602 -48.82 4.23 -3.11
CA SER A 602 -48.28 5.12 -2.08
C SER A 602 -46.84 4.77 -1.79
N HIS A 603 -45.97 5.77 -1.88
CA HIS A 603 -44.53 5.65 -1.73
C HIS A 603 -44.02 6.30 -0.45
N THR A 604 -43.00 5.70 0.16
CA THR A 604 -42.21 6.26 1.25
C THR A 604 -40.74 6.13 0.90
N ILE A 605 -40.03 7.27 0.93
CA ILE A 605 -38.61 7.34 0.61
C ILE A 605 -37.81 7.68 1.86
N TYR A 606 -36.74 6.94 2.13
CA TYR A 606 -35.69 7.33 3.07
C TYR A 606 -34.34 7.42 2.36
N PHE A 607 -33.54 8.41 2.72
CA PHE A 607 -32.20 8.63 2.19
C PHE A 607 -31.32 9.31 3.24
N ASP A 608 -30.07 9.59 2.89
CA ASP A 608 -29.16 10.39 3.71
C ASP A 608 -28.79 11.69 2.99
N ASP A 609 -28.53 12.74 3.77
CA ASP A 609 -28.10 14.04 3.28
C ASP A 609 -26.87 14.54 4.04
N ALA A 610 -26.45 15.77 3.74
CA ALA A 610 -25.27 16.39 4.36
C ALA A 610 -25.32 16.34 5.90
N THR A 611 -26.49 16.56 6.50
CA THR A 611 -26.64 16.57 7.95
C THR A 611 -26.51 15.16 8.53
N SER A 612 -27.23 14.18 7.96
CA SER A 612 -27.19 12.82 8.49
C SER A 612 -25.87 12.11 8.21
N TRP A 613 -25.26 12.29 7.03
CA TRP A 613 -23.92 11.78 6.74
C TRP A 613 -22.88 12.39 7.67
N ASN A 614 -22.87 13.71 7.86
CA ASN A 614 -21.90 14.35 8.76
C ASN A 614 -22.01 13.85 10.21
N ALA A 615 -23.23 13.63 10.70
CA ALA A 615 -23.46 13.06 12.03
C ALA A 615 -22.90 11.63 12.15
N LYS A 616 -23.11 10.78 11.12
CA LYS A 616 -22.57 9.41 11.08
C LYS A 616 -21.05 9.39 11.02
N MET A 617 -20.45 10.28 10.23
CA MET A 617 -18.99 10.39 10.13
C MET A 617 -18.33 10.83 11.44
N GLY A 618 -19.05 11.56 12.30
CA GLY A 618 -18.60 11.89 13.66
C GLY A 618 -18.28 10.67 14.53
N LEU A 619 -18.87 9.51 14.24
CA LEU A 619 -18.58 8.25 14.95
C LEU A 619 -17.11 7.81 14.83
N LEU A 620 -16.43 8.19 13.75
CA LEU A 620 -15.02 7.87 13.53
C LEU A 620 -14.14 8.40 14.65
N SER A 621 -14.37 9.64 15.07
CA SER A 621 -13.63 10.26 16.18
C SER A 621 -14.12 9.75 17.53
N GLN A 622 -15.43 9.57 17.69
CA GLN A 622 -16.02 9.09 18.94
C GLN A 622 -15.51 7.70 19.36
N TYR A 623 -15.28 6.81 18.40
CA TYR A 623 -14.85 5.43 18.66
C TYR A 623 -13.39 5.15 18.29
N GLY A 624 -12.65 6.15 17.78
CA GLY A 624 -11.27 5.95 17.31
C GLY A 624 -11.19 4.97 16.14
N LEU A 625 -12.14 5.03 15.20
CA LEU A 625 -12.24 4.09 14.09
C LEU A 625 -11.13 4.28 13.06
N ALA A 626 -10.80 3.20 12.35
CA ALA A 626 -9.79 3.18 11.31
C ALA A 626 -10.22 3.96 10.06
N GLY A 627 -11.52 4.13 9.83
CA GLY A 627 -12.02 4.74 8.62
C GLY A 627 -13.44 4.34 8.27
N VAL A 628 -13.78 4.44 6.99
CA VAL A 628 -15.12 4.12 6.45
C VAL A 628 -15.05 3.09 5.33
N GLY A 629 -16.11 2.31 5.19
CA GLY A 629 -16.44 1.53 4.00
C GLY A 629 -17.77 1.99 3.43
N ALA A 630 -17.77 2.59 2.24
CA ALA A 630 -18.95 3.22 1.68
C ALA A 630 -19.58 2.42 0.54
N TRP A 631 -20.89 2.20 0.63
CA TRP A 631 -21.68 1.54 -0.41
C TRP A 631 -22.66 2.53 -1.07
N SER A 632 -22.51 2.88 -2.34
CA SER A 632 -21.31 2.68 -3.17
C SER A 632 -21.09 3.88 -4.08
N LEU A 633 -19.90 3.98 -4.69
CA LEU A 633 -19.50 5.10 -5.54
C LEU A 633 -20.43 5.36 -6.73
N PHE A 634 -21.28 4.41 -7.11
CA PHE A 634 -22.29 4.62 -8.13
C PHE A 634 -23.12 5.88 -7.90
N TRP A 635 -23.42 6.20 -6.64
CA TRP A 635 -24.20 7.38 -6.28
C TRP A 635 -23.43 8.70 -6.42
N THR A 636 -22.09 8.66 -6.49
CA THR A 636 -21.26 9.86 -6.67
C THR A 636 -21.07 10.24 -8.13
N LEU A 637 -21.65 9.50 -9.08
CA LEU A 637 -21.69 9.89 -10.50
C LEU A 637 -22.54 11.15 -10.72
N ASN A 638 -23.46 11.42 -9.80
CA ASN A 638 -24.33 12.59 -9.84
C ASN A 638 -23.71 13.78 -9.05
N PRO A 639 -23.61 14.99 -9.64
CA PRO A 639 -23.01 16.17 -9.01
C PRO A 639 -23.63 16.58 -7.68
N GLU A 640 -24.95 16.51 -7.52
CA GLU A 640 -25.61 16.91 -6.27
C GLU A 640 -25.22 16.00 -5.11
N THR A 641 -25.02 14.71 -5.38
CA THR A 641 -24.55 13.74 -4.38
C THR A 641 -23.06 13.91 -4.11
N SER A 642 -22.24 14.01 -5.17
CA SER A 642 -20.78 14.16 -5.04
C SER A 642 -20.37 15.47 -4.35
N ASN A 643 -21.07 16.57 -4.61
CA ASN A 643 -20.82 17.88 -4.00
C ASN A 643 -21.09 17.90 -2.49
N VAL A 644 -21.82 16.91 -1.97
CA VAL A 644 -22.06 16.74 -0.54
C VAL A 644 -21.09 15.74 0.08
N ILE A 645 -20.94 14.56 -0.52
CA ILE A 645 -20.17 13.46 0.06
C ILE A 645 -18.66 13.76 0.10
N TYR A 646 -18.08 14.27 -0.99
CA TYR A 646 -16.63 14.45 -1.05
C TYR A 646 -16.10 15.46 -0.02
N PRO A 647 -16.72 16.63 0.20
CA PRO A 647 -16.32 17.52 1.28
C PRO A 647 -16.39 16.87 2.67
N ILE A 648 -17.43 16.07 2.94
CA ILE A 648 -17.60 15.36 4.22
C ILE A 648 -16.50 14.30 4.39
N LEU A 649 -16.21 13.50 3.36
CA LEU A 649 -15.11 12.53 3.40
C LEU A 649 -13.79 13.21 3.72
N LYS A 650 -13.45 14.29 3.00
CA LYS A 650 -12.21 15.03 3.23
C LYS A 650 -12.15 15.57 4.66
N GLN A 651 -13.21 16.23 5.13
CA GLN A 651 -13.26 16.79 6.49
C GLN A 651 -13.01 15.77 7.60
N HIS A 652 -13.54 14.55 7.46
CA HIS A 652 -13.48 13.55 8.53
C HIS A 652 -12.32 12.57 8.42
N LEU A 653 -11.71 12.45 7.24
CA LEU A 653 -10.66 11.46 6.97
C LEU A 653 -9.27 12.08 6.75
N ARG A 654 -9.17 13.40 6.58
CA ARG A 654 -7.92 14.08 6.17
C ARG A 654 -7.47 15.16 7.13
#